data_AF-A0A559QPN7-F1
#
_entry.id   AF-A0A559QPN7-F1
#
_cell.length_a   1.000
_cell.length_b   1.000
_cell.length_c   1.000
_cell.angle_alpha   90.00
_cell.angle_beta   90.00
_cell.angle_gamma   90.00
#
_symmetry.space_group_name_H-M   'P 1'
#
loop_
_entity.id
_entity.type
_entity.pdbx_description
1 polymer ?
#
loop_
_entity_poly.entity_id
_entity_poly.type
_entity_poly.pdbx_seq_one_letter_code
_entity_poly.pdbx_strand_id
1 'polypeptide(L)'
;MTEAALPLKSPALTSMNGGLPESTLTIARRRAPGEFEKFREAMLSAVQRLASHAWTDYNLHDPGVTILEQLCYVLTDINHRTSYDIDEILADFHQCLALHKHGLFTPQEALSCRPVTRDDILKYILDKVPDLSRVSIKGTHLHWEKAGRTIEFPWLYSIRVHSREPVASRTHHAYLRKKVIRCFHCVRNLGEDLYQVEIAPDKHVYLEGHIYVDESIVESAIESQTLAKVYMRAQSYLLGEVETAEEPGNVEGPLLESLHFTDEALALACEPRTMAGLIAALNDVDGVREVDNLGLWIQTDGEFKSLSFTESVAQDDTLRLVIPELETDYALSLVCSHRKLAHDVSQVQAQYKAMVETRRLKRKTASQNIAAAKRPVQRKDLLSYVSVKEHFPSNYGINRFGVPAHAPAARRAQAKQLKGYLLLFDQLMLDHLAMLDNVKNFFSDDLSQMCSYPTGLSNEATISGNGSLYQKNPDNKFLLGLEAYDNYPQRKLRVFDYLCAMNGRDREVFGWEFRNPYFSQDEKQKRLLDDKRRHLQLLHEYGKNRAGAFDYTVSSWGKTNLSFLEKRVRLILGVSDRRLSTVYPMVKRGFTHSEETLGYHFNGKNANPDSPLATAFYQNIEHVSYAQFSRHFVPVPQRKVKDEASWKTFHYVQQCAFGNLKNLQDLLFQCGANLDNYRLGQVKNKKQLELFINLCSSGQENWLYLLSFKSKKEAVLAANQLRYCIQHLNMSMEGVHLIEHNLLLPLDRHLRPTLEGLAHIKAYTNQVSVLLPAWSARFRDIDFQHYVGDIILQEAPAHLYIRIYWLGYAQMEKFEVLFKNWCDEKLLSKNPDKINRLSRKLVGFLMNREKKATP
;
A
#
# COMPACT_ATOMS: atom_id res chain seq x y z
N MET A 1 -10.93 6.85 38.42
CA MET A 1 -12.30 7.02 38.94
C MET A 1 -13.17 6.02 38.21
N THR A 2 -13.75 5.12 38.99
CA THR A 2 -14.57 3.97 38.60
C THR A 2 -15.94 4.42 38.08
N GLU A 3 -16.32 4.01 36.87
CA GLU A 3 -17.72 4.02 36.44
C GLU A 3 -18.18 2.58 36.17
N ALA A 4 -19.25 2.22 36.86
CA ALA A 4 -19.79 0.89 37.00
C ALA A 4 -20.75 0.54 35.86
N ALA A 5 -20.60 -0.67 35.34
CA ALA A 5 -21.51 -1.31 34.41
C ALA A 5 -22.84 -1.70 35.08
N LEU A 6 -23.97 -1.40 34.44
CA LEU A 6 -25.31 -1.90 34.77
C LEU A 6 -25.69 -3.02 33.79
N PRO A 7 -26.21 -4.17 34.24
CA PRO A 7 -26.60 -5.26 33.36
C PRO A 7 -28.06 -5.16 32.91
N LEU A 8 -28.29 -5.42 31.61
CA LEU A 8 -29.59 -5.61 30.98
C LEU A 8 -30.22 -6.94 31.45
N LYS A 9 -31.39 -6.87 32.09
CA LYS A 9 -32.27 -8.02 32.34
C LYS A 9 -33.35 -8.11 31.26
N SER A 10 -33.44 -9.27 30.61
CA SER A 10 -34.54 -9.71 29.75
C SER A 10 -35.78 -10.07 30.59
N PRO A 11 -37.02 -9.76 30.16
CA PRO A 11 -38.22 -10.27 30.81
C PRO A 11 -38.73 -11.53 30.09
N ALA A 12 -38.98 -12.57 30.89
CA ALA A 12 -39.68 -13.79 30.49
C ALA A 12 -41.18 -13.52 30.33
N LEU A 13 -41.75 -14.02 29.23
CA LEU A 13 -43.19 -14.13 29.00
C LEU A 13 -43.76 -15.29 29.85
N THR A 14 -44.76 -14.99 30.66
CA THR A 14 -45.70 -16.00 31.18
C THR A 14 -47.12 -15.48 31.04
N SER A 15 -47.92 -16.23 30.29
CA SER A 15 -49.35 -16.04 30.10
C SER A 15 -50.12 -16.76 31.21
N MET A 16 -51.16 -16.13 31.77
CA MET A 16 -52.34 -16.81 32.29
C MET A 16 -53.56 -15.89 32.22
N ASN A 17 -54.65 -16.43 31.69
CA ASN A 17 -55.98 -15.83 31.56
C ASN A 17 -56.81 -15.98 32.85
N GLY A 18 -57.69 -15.02 33.11
CA GLY A 18 -58.79 -15.10 34.09
C GLY A 18 -59.72 -13.89 33.99
N GLY A 19 -61.03 -14.11 33.82
CA GLY A 19 -62.01 -13.18 33.23
C GLY A 19 -62.90 -12.32 34.15
N LEU A 20 -63.56 -11.36 33.46
CA LEU A 20 -64.83 -10.61 33.73
C LEU A 20 -64.82 -9.51 34.83
N PRO A 21 -65.74 -8.51 34.79
CA PRO A 21 -65.78 -7.39 33.84
C PRO A 21 -65.98 -6.03 34.57
N GLU A 22 -65.08 -5.06 34.44
CA GLU A 22 -65.34 -3.70 34.95
C GLU A 22 -64.96 -2.62 33.93
N SER A 23 -65.94 -1.74 33.71
CA SER A 23 -65.92 -0.53 32.91
C SER A 23 -64.61 0.26 33.05
N THR A 24 -63.77 0.24 32.02
CA THR A 24 -62.54 1.04 31.99
C THR A 24 -62.69 2.19 31.01
N LEU A 25 -62.91 3.37 31.59
CA LEU A 25 -62.64 4.67 31.00
C LEU A 25 -61.33 4.63 30.19
N THR A 26 -61.42 5.00 28.92
CA THR A 26 -60.28 5.14 28.01
C THR A 26 -59.38 6.28 28.49
N ILE A 27 -58.36 5.98 29.30
CA ILE A 27 -57.24 6.91 29.49
C ILE A 27 -56.31 6.71 28.31
N ALA A 28 -56.43 7.57 27.30
CA ALA A 28 -55.46 7.67 26.22
C ALA A 28 -54.09 7.96 26.83
N ARG A 29 -53.20 6.95 26.86
CA ARG A 29 -51.79 7.14 27.24
C ARG A 29 -51.21 8.22 26.32
N ARG A 30 -50.76 9.35 26.89
CA ARG A 30 -50.02 10.39 26.16
C ARG A 30 -48.81 9.72 25.49
N ARG A 31 -48.86 9.62 24.15
CA ARG A 31 -47.73 9.20 23.33
C ARG A 31 -46.60 10.21 23.55
N ALA A 32 -45.36 9.74 23.73
CA ALA A 32 -44.21 10.64 23.71
C ALA A 32 -44.21 11.42 22.38
N PRO A 33 -43.80 12.71 22.37
CA PRO A 33 -43.84 13.51 21.15
C PRO A 33 -42.97 12.87 20.06
N GLY A 34 -43.53 12.75 18.86
CA GLY A 34 -42.81 12.31 17.67
C GLY A 34 -41.82 13.38 17.21
N GLU A 35 -41.04 13.07 16.16
CA GLU A 35 -40.04 14.01 15.63
C GLU A 35 -40.67 15.30 15.08
N PHE A 36 -41.83 15.18 14.42
CA PHE A 36 -42.58 16.33 13.93
C PHE A 36 -42.95 17.30 15.05
N GLU A 37 -43.49 16.79 16.17
CA GLU A 37 -43.88 17.62 17.31
C GLU A 37 -42.66 18.34 17.92
N LYS A 38 -41.51 17.66 17.99
CA LYS A 38 -40.26 18.26 18.46
C LYS A 38 -39.77 19.38 17.54
N PHE A 39 -39.78 19.18 16.22
CA PHE A 39 -39.41 20.22 15.27
C PHE A 39 -40.36 21.42 15.34
N ARG A 40 -41.66 21.16 15.44
CA ARG A 40 -42.68 22.19 15.55
C ARG A 40 -42.50 23.02 16.81
N GLU A 41 -42.28 22.37 17.96
CA GLU A 41 -42.01 23.06 19.23
C GLU A 41 -40.74 23.92 19.14
N ALA A 42 -39.65 23.37 18.59
CA ALA A 42 -38.39 24.08 18.42
C ALA A 42 -38.52 25.30 17.48
N MET A 43 -39.19 25.14 16.35
CA MET A 43 -39.41 26.24 15.40
C MET A 43 -40.31 27.33 15.99
N LEU A 44 -41.42 26.96 16.65
CA LEU A 44 -42.30 27.93 17.31
C LEU A 44 -41.57 28.72 18.39
N SER A 45 -40.77 28.04 19.22
CA SER A 45 -39.92 28.69 20.23
C SER A 45 -38.91 29.65 19.59
N ALA A 46 -38.30 29.27 18.46
CA ALA A 46 -37.38 30.14 17.72
C ALA A 46 -38.08 31.39 17.17
N VAL A 47 -39.28 31.22 16.59
CA VAL A 47 -40.07 32.35 16.06
C VAL A 47 -40.51 33.28 17.19
N GLN A 48 -41.02 32.74 18.31
CA GLN A 48 -41.40 33.54 19.48
C GLN A 48 -40.24 34.37 20.02
N ARG A 49 -39.05 33.78 20.10
CA ARG A 49 -37.85 34.51 20.52
C ARG A 49 -37.43 35.61 19.55
N LEU A 50 -37.53 35.38 18.25
CA LEU A 50 -37.04 36.32 17.23
C LEU A 50 -38.07 37.40 16.86
N ALA A 51 -39.36 37.11 16.95
CA ALA A 51 -40.42 37.91 16.35
C ALA A 51 -41.63 38.16 17.27
N SER A 52 -41.58 37.83 18.57
CA SER A 52 -42.71 38.04 19.51
C SER A 52 -43.26 39.47 19.56
N HIS A 53 -42.45 40.47 19.21
CA HIS A 53 -42.87 41.87 19.16
C HIS A 53 -43.71 42.21 17.92
N ALA A 54 -43.64 41.41 16.85
CA ALA A 54 -44.30 41.65 15.57
C ALA A 54 -45.33 40.56 15.19
N TRP A 55 -45.07 39.30 15.54
CA TRP A 55 -45.96 38.16 15.33
C TRP A 55 -46.36 37.58 16.68
N THR A 56 -47.63 37.75 17.07
CA THR A 56 -48.13 37.37 18.40
C THR A 56 -49.14 36.22 18.37
N ASP A 57 -49.69 35.89 17.21
CA ASP A 57 -50.65 34.81 17.00
C ASP A 57 -49.96 33.54 16.49
N TYR A 58 -50.01 32.47 17.27
CA TYR A 58 -49.38 31.17 16.95
C TYR A 58 -50.41 30.05 16.81
N ASN A 59 -51.66 30.39 16.51
CA ASN A 59 -52.74 29.43 16.35
C ASN A 59 -52.75 28.77 14.96
N LEU A 60 -53.44 27.63 14.84
CA LEU A 60 -53.52 26.83 13.60
C LEU A 60 -54.13 27.55 12.39
N HIS A 61 -54.88 28.63 12.62
CA HIS A 61 -55.50 29.39 11.53
C HIS A 61 -54.53 30.39 10.88
N ASP A 62 -53.39 30.66 11.52
CA ASP A 62 -52.36 31.55 11.00
C ASP A 62 -51.62 30.88 9.81
N PRO A 63 -51.54 31.55 8.63
CA PRO A 63 -50.83 31.00 7.47
C PRO A 63 -49.33 30.79 7.68
N GLY A 64 -48.68 31.61 8.50
CA GLY A 64 -47.29 31.45 8.91
C GLY A 64 -47.07 30.20 9.75
N VAL A 65 -48.00 29.88 10.65
CA VAL A 65 -47.97 28.61 11.41
C VAL A 65 -48.19 27.43 10.47
N THR A 66 -49.08 27.55 9.48
CA THR A 66 -49.26 26.53 8.44
C THR A 66 -47.96 26.29 7.66
N ILE A 67 -47.26 27.36 7.24
CA ILE A 67 -45.96 27.25 6.55
C ILE A 67 -44.94 26.52 7.42
N LEU A 68 -44.84 26.90 8.69
CA LEU A 68 -43.94 26.29 9.67
C LEU A 68 -44.21 24.79 9.82
N GLU A 69 -45.48 24.38 9.93
CA GLU A 69 -45.86 22.97 10.02
C GLU A 69 -45.48 22.18 8.76
N GLN A 70 -45.70 22.73 7.56
CA GLN A 70 -45.29 22.05 6.32
C GLN A 70 -43.77 21.91 6.22
N LEU A 71 -43.01 22.93 6.65
CA LEU A 71 -41.55 22.83 6.74
C LEU A 71 -41.11 21.78 7.76
N CYS A 72 -41.76 21.69 8.92
CA CYS A 72 -41.48 20.64 9.92
C CYS A 72 -41.72 19.23 9.38
N TYR A 73 -42.79 19.06 8.59
CA TYR A 73 -43.10 17.77 7.97
C TYR A 73 -42.01 17.34 7.00
N VAL A 74 -41.59 18.23 6.09
CA VAL A 74 -40.51 17.95 5.13
C VAL A 74 -39.18 17.69 5.84
N LEU A 75 -38.87 18.44 6.90
CA LEU A 75 -37.68 18.19 7.72
C LEU A 75 -37.71 16.83 8.42
N THR A 76 -38.89 16.31 8.76
CA THR A 76 -39.02 14.97 9.36
C THR A 76 -38.59 13.89 8.35
N ASP A 77 -38.96 14.00 7.08
CA ASP A 77 -38.48 13.08 6.02
C ASP A 77 -36.95 13.19 5.82
N ILE A 78 -36.42 14.42 5.77
CA ILE A 78 -34.99 14.66 5.61
C ILE A 78 -34.20 14.07 6.79
N ASN A 79 -34.68 14.25 8.01
CA ASN A 79 -34.07 13.71 9.22
C ASN A 79 -34.07 12.17 9.21
N HIS A 80 -35.20 11.57 8.81
CA HIS A 80 -35.32 10.13 8.65
C HIS A 80 -34.27 9.57 7.67
N ARG A 81 -34.09 10.20 6.51
CA ARG A 81 -33.07 9.79 5.52
C ARG A 81 -31.64 10.00 5.99
N THR A 82 -31.40 11.08 6.75
CA THR A 82 -30.10 11.36 7.36
C THR A 82 -29.73 10.31 8.42
N SER A 83 -30.74 9.60 8.95
CA SER A 83 -30.59 8.56 9.96
C SER A 83 -30.49 7.13 9.39
N TYR A 84 -30.41 6.97 8.06
CA TYR A 84 -30.12 5.67 7.47
C TYR A 84 -28.76 5.14 7.91
N ASP A 85 -28.60 3.82 7.89
CA ASP A 85 -27.33 3.20 8.24
C ASP A 85 -26.23 3.65 7.27
N ILE A 86 -25.02 3.81 7.81
CA ILE A 86 -23.92 4.40 7.04
C ILE A 86 -23.55 3.56 5.82
N ASP A 87 -23.68 2.24 5.91
CA ASP A 87 -23.42 1.33 4.78
C ASP A 87 -24.45 1.50 3.66
N GLU A 88 -25.72 1.76 3.99
CA GLU A 88 -26.78 2.06 3.03
C GLU A 88 -26.56 3.42 2.33
N ILE A 89 -26.02 4.43 3.04
CA ILE A 89 -25.66 5.74 2.48
C ILE A 89 -24.44 5.63 1.55
N LEU A 90 -23.45 4.81 1.94
CA LEU A 90 -22.22 4.61 1.18
C LEU A 90 -22.37 3.62 0.01
N ALA A 91 -23.48 2.89 -0.07
CA ALA A 91 -23.73 1.91 -1.13
C ALA A 91 -23.73 2.54 -2.53
N ASP A 92 -23.06 1.88 -3.47
CA ASP A 92 -22.99 2.30 -4.86
C ASP A 92 -24.23 1.86 -5.67
N PHE A 93 -24.27 2.26 -6.95
CA PHE A 93 -25.35 1.94 -7.87
C PHE A 93 -25.44 0.44 -8.22
N HIS A 94 -24.44 -0.35 -7.83
CA HIS A 94 -24.43 -1.81 -7.96
C HIS A 94 -24.87 -2.52 -6.67
N GLN A 95 -25.51 -1.80 -5.72
CA GLN A 95 -25.98 -2.37 -4.45
C GLN A 95 -24.82 -2.97 -3.63
N CYS A 96 -23.66 -2.30 -3.66
CA CYS A 96 -22.45 -2.77 -3.00
C CYS A 96 -21.74 -1.64 -2.25
N LEU A 97 -21.14 -1.98 -1.11
CA LEU A 97 -20.16 -1.16 -0.40
C LEU A 97 -18.75 -1.59 -0.79
N ALA A 98 -18.00 -0.71 -1.46
CA ALA A 98 -16.62 -0.95 -1.87
C ALA A 98 -15.65 -0.39 -0.83
N LEU A 99 -15.21 -1.21 0.14
CA LEU A 99 -14.47 -0.78 1.33
C LEU A 99 -13.22 0.06 0.98
N HIS A 100 -12.42 -0.40 0.02
CA HIS A 100 -11.15 0.24 -0.35
C HIS A 100 -11.32 1.69 -0.83
N LYS A 101 -12.46 2.01 -1.47
CA LYS A 101 -12.75 3.38 -1.89
C LYS A 101 -12.84 4.32 -0.70
N HIS A 102 -13.31 3.84 0.44
CA HIS A 102 -13.48 4.60 1.67
C HIS A 102 -12.29 4.49 2.62
N GLY A 103 -11.15 3.94 2.16
CA GLY A 103 -10.01 3.66 3.02
C GLY A 103 -10.29 2.61 4.09
N LEU A 104 -11.26 1.73 3.86
CA LEU A 104 -11.59 0.63 4.76
C LEU A 104 -11.06 -0.68 4.17
N PHE A 105 -10.61 -1.59 5.04
CA PHE A 105 -10.01 -2.86 4.63
C PHE A 105 -10.62 -4.01 5.41
N THR A 106 -10.59 -5.21 4.83
CA THR A 106 -11.01 -6.43 5.55
C THR A 106 -10.03 -6.75 6.68
N PRO A 107 -10.43 -7.51 7.73
CA PRO A 107 -9.52 -7.92 8.78
C PRO A 107 -8.25 -8.61 8.24
N GLN A 108 -8.38 -9.44 7.20
CA GLN A 108 -7.25 -10.11 6.55
C GLN A 108 -6.28 -9.13 5.88
N GLU A 109 -6.78 -8.06 5.27
CA GLU A 109 -5.95 -7.03 4.64
C GLU A 109 -5.27 -6.11 5.67
N ALA A 110 -5.97 -5.78 6.75
CA ALA A 110 -5.51 -4.83 7.76
C ALA A 110 -4.55 -5.46 8.79
N LEU A 111 -4.81 -6.71 9.21
CA LEU A 111 -4.07 -7.37 10.29
C LEU A 111 -2.92 -8.25 9.80
N SER A 112 -3.02 -8.80 8.57
CA SER A 112 -1.93 -9.62 8.05
C SER A 112 -0.66 -8.81 7.82
N CYS A 113 0.47 -9.32 8.28
CA CYS A 113 1.77 -8.71 8.09
C CYS A 113 2.61 -9.53 7.09
N ARG A 114 3.71 -8.93 6.62
CA ARG A 114 4.75 -9.69 5.92
C ARG A 114 5.44 -10.63 6.90
N PRO A 115 5.93 -11.81 6.46
CA PRO A 115 6.77 -12.65 7.30
C PRO A 115 8.00 -11.90 7.82
N VAL A 116 8.10 -11.71 9.14
CA VAL A 116 9.26 -11.06 9.78
C VAL A 116 10.03 -12.03 10.64
N THR A 117 9.33 -12.87 11.42
CA THR A 117 9.99 -13.87 12.24
C THR A 117 10.38 -15.09 11.42
N ARG A 118 11.30 -15.91 11.95
CA ARG A 118 11.66 -17.19 11.32
C ARG A 118 10.45 -18.10 11.18
N ASP A 119 9.57 -18.11 12.18
CA ASP A 119 8.36 -18.92 12.18
C ASP A 119 7.36 -18.42 11.12
N ASP A 120 7.24 -17.11 10.91
CA ASP A 120 6.41 -16.58 9.83
C ASP A 120 6.95 -16.98 8.45
N ILE A 121 8.28 -16.91 8.26
CA ILE A 121 8.92 -17.30 7.00
C ILE A 121 8.70 -18.80 6.76
N LEU A 122 8.81 -19.62 7.82
CA LEU A 122 8.54 -21.05 7.80
C LEU A 122 7.08 -21.32 7.40
N LYS A 123 6.10 -20.71 8.08
CA LYS A 123 4.66 -20.79 7.76
C LYS A 123 4.41 -20.44 6.29
N TYR A 124 4.97 -19.34 5.81
CA TYR A 124 4.83 -18.89 4.43
C TYR A 124 5.43 -19.87 3.41
N ILE A 125 6.61 -20.43 3.67
CA ILE A 125 7.24 -21.42 2.77
C ILE A 125 6.41 -22.71 2.72
N LEU A 126 5.92 -23.21 3.87
CA LEU A 126 5.10 -24.42 3.92
C LEU A 126 3.77 -24.26 3.17
N ASP A 127 3.12 -23.11 3.30
CA ASP A 127 1.88 -22.79 2.58
C ASP A 127 2.13 -22.71 1.06
N LYS A 128 3.20 -22.02 0.62
CA LYS A 128 3.52 -21.85 -0.81
C LYS A 128 4.14 -23.07 -1.47
N VAL A 129 4.69 -23.99 -0.68
CA VAL A 129 5.33 -25.23 -1.15
C VAL A 129 4.73 -26.43 -0.42
N PRO A 130 3.52 -26.87 -0.80
CA PRO A 130 2.82 -27.97 -0.12
C PRO A 130 3.52 -29.33 -0.26
N ASP A 131 4.57 -29.42 -1.07
CA ASP A 131 5.42 -30.60 -1.20
C ASP A 131 6.34 -30.81 0.04
N LEU A 132 6.49 -29.80 0.91
CA LEU A 132 7.41 -29.80 2.06
C LEU A 132 6.75 -30.21 3.37
N SER A 133 7.28 -31.22 4.07
CA SER A 133 6.77 -31.64 5.38
C SER A 133 7.22 -30.73 6.51
N ARG A 134 8.48 -30.28 6.44
CA ARG A 134 9.17 -29.50 7.47
C ARG A 134 10.18 -28.56 6.84
N VAL A 135 10.34 -27.39 7.44
CA VAL A 135 11.37 -26.40 7.08
C VAL A 135 12.10 -25.98 8.35
N SER A 136 13.42 -25.82 8.26
CA SER A 136 14.27 -25.33 9.34
C SER A 136 15.08 -24.15 8.85
N ILE A 137 15.12 -23.07 9.63
CA ILE A 137 15.81 -21.82 9.30
C ILE A 137 16.81 -21.52 10.41
N LYS A 138 18.09 -21.48 10.06
CA LYS A 138 19.19 -21.18 11.00
C LYS A 138 20.04 -20.03 10.48
N GLY A 139 20.65 -19.27 11.40
CA GLY A 139 21.68 -18.29 11.05
C GLY A 139 22.96 -18.99 10.58
N THR A 140 23.65 -18.38 9.62
CA THR A 140 24.87 -18.95 9.04
C THR A 140 26.09 -18.57 9.89
N HIS A 141 26.99 -19.52 10.14
CA HIS A 141 28.29 -19.28 10.76
C HIS A 141 29.36 -19.23 9.67
N LEU A 142 30.13 -18.14 9.58
CA LEU A 142 31.23 -18.02 8.62
C LEU A 142 32.56 -17.88 9.36
N HIS A 143 33.57 -18.63 8.91
CA HIS A 143 34.92 -18.50 9.42
C HIS A 143 35.60 -17.27 8.83
N TRP A 144 36.18 -16.41 9.68
CA TRP A 144 36.92 -15.23 9.27
C TRP A 144 38.42 -15.46 9.45
N GLU A 145 39.07 -15.94 8.39
CA GLU A 145 40.49 -16.34 8.40
C GLU A 145 41.41 -15.26 8.96
N LYS A 146 41.25 -14.00 8.52
CA LYS A 146 42.10 -12.87 8.97
C LYS A 146 41.99 -12.57 10.45
N ALA A 147 40.86 -12.88 11.08
CA ALA A 147 40.63 -12.68 12.50
C ALA A 147 40.74 -13.97 13.32
N GLY A 148 40.99 -15.11 12.68
CA GLY A 148 41.12 -16.42 13.34
C GLY A 148 39.88 -16.87 14.11
N ARG A 149 38.67 -16.41 13.74
CA ARG A 149 37.43 -16.70 14.49
C ARG A 149 36.23 -16.93 13.60
N THR A 150 35.25 -17.67 14.10
CA THR A 150 33.94 -17.88 13.46
C THR A 150 32.93 -16.84 13.96
N ILE A 151 32.15 -16.28 13.04
CA ILE A 151 31.12 -15.26 13.33
C ILE A 151 29.76 -15.81 12.90
N GLU A 152 28.76 -15.67 13.77
CA GLU A 152 27.37 -15.95 13.46
C GLU A 152 26.71 -14.75 12.77
N PHE A 153 25.96 -15.02 11.71
CA PHE A 153 25.13 -14.05 10.99
C PHE A 153 23.66 -14.44 11.11
N PRO A 154 22.93 -13.89 12.11
CA PRO A 154 21.55 -14.29 12.37
C PRO A 154 20.57 -13.88 11.27
N TRP A 155 20.95 -12.89 10.44
CA TRP A 155 20.20 -12.36 9.29
C TRP A 155 20.54 -13.05 7.95
N LEU A 156 21.55 -13.93 7.93
CA LEU A 156 21.99 -14.66 6.75
C LEU A 156 21.56 -16.13 6.85
N TYR A 157 20.43 -16.45 6.22
CA TYR A 157 19.73 -17.70 6.49
C TYR A 157 20.26 -18.89 5.70
N SER A 158 20.46 -20.01 6.40
CA SER A 158 20.54 -21.34 5.79
C SER A 158 19.21 -22.05 6.01
N ILE A 159 18.51 -22.33 4.92
CA ILE A 159 17.20 -22.99 4.95
C ILE A 159 17.38 -24.46 4.61
N ARG A 160 16.96 -25.34 5.50
CA ARG A 160 16.88 -26.78 5.25
C ARG A 160 15.43 -27.19 5.09
N VAL A 161 15.12 -27.98 4.06
CA VAL A 161 13.77 -28.42 3.75
C VAL A 161 13.68 -29.94 3.68
N HIS A 162 12.58 -30.48 4.19
CA HIS A 162 12.24 -31.89 4.14
C HIS A 162 10.99 -32.07 3.28
N SER A 163 11.03 -33.02 2.34
CA SER A 163 9.91 -33.25 1.42
C SER A 163 9.00 -34.37 1.89
N ARG A 164 7.69 -34.20 1.68
CA ARG A 164 6.68 -35.23 1.97
C ARG A 164 6.86 -36.46 1.10
N GLU A 165 7.12 -36.25 -0.18
CA GLU A 165 7.39 -37.32 -1.15
C GLU A 165 8.90 -37.46 -1.43
N PRO A 166 9.39 -38.67 -1.76
CA PRO A 166 10.79 -38.89 -2.13
C PRO A 166 11.23 -38.03 -3.30
N VAL A 167 12.41 -37.41 -3.19
CA VAL A 167 12.97 -36.60 -4.28
C VAL A 167 13.75 -37.51 -5.23
N ALA A 168 13.01 -38.21 -6.09
CA ALA A 168 13.56 -39.26 -6.95
C ALA A 168 14.53 -38.79 -8.05
N SER A 169 14.59 -37.48 -8.37
CA SER A 169 15.39 -36.98 -9.49
C SER A 169 16.10 -35.66 -9.20
N ARG A 170 17.25 -35.48 -9.85
CA ARG A 170 18.02 -34.22 -9.81
C ARG A 170 17.20 -33.02 -10.31
N THR A 171 16.26 -33.24 -11.23
CA THR A 171 15.35 -32.20 -11.74
C THR A 171 14.31 -31.80 -10.70
N HIS A 172 13.74 -32.77 -9.97
CA HIS A 172 12.82 -32.50 -8.87
C HIS A 172 13.53 -31.76 -7.72
N HIS A 173 14.76 -32.18 -7.39
CA HIS A 173 15.60 -31.49 -6.41
C HIS A 173 15.85 -30.03 -6.82
N ALA A 174 16.23 -29.77 -8.07
CA ALA A 174 16.45 -28.42 -8.57
C ALA A 174 15.15 -27.57 -8.57
N TYR A 175 14.00 -28.19 -8.90
CA TYR A 175 12.69 -27.55 -8.85
C TYR A 175 12.32 -27.08 -7.45
N LEU A 176 12.36 -27.97 -6.45
CA LEU A 176 12.02 -27.64 -5.07
C LEU A 176 12.94 -26.56 -4.52
N ARG A 177 14.26 -26.69 -4.72
CA ARG A 177 15.24 -25.69 -4.31
C ARG A 177 14.92 -24.32 -4.92
N LYS A 178 14.67 -24.25 -6.24
CA LYS A 178 14.34 -22.99 -6.92
C LYS A 178 13.03 -22.39 -6.44
N LYS A 179 12.02 -23.21 -6.14
CA LYS A 179 10.73 -22.77 -5.62
C LYS A 179 10.88 -22.14 -4.23
N VAL A 180 11.64 -22.78 -3.33
CA VAL A 180 11.93 -22.25 -1.99
C VAL A 180 12.73 -20.94 -2.06
N ILE A 181 13.77 -20.88 -2.90
CA ILE A 181 14.55 -19.65 -3.12
C ILE A 181 13.64 -18.50 -3.57
N ARG A 182 12.74 -18.77 -4.53
CA ARG A 182 11.78 -17.78 -5.02
C ARG A 182 10.81 -17.34 -3.92
N CYS A 183 10.27 -18.28 -3.14
CA CYS A 183 9.38 -17.97 -2.02
C CYS A 183 10.06 -17.02 -1.03
N PHE A 184 11.29 -17.34 -0.60
CA PHE A 184 12.06 -16.50 0.30
C PHE A 184 12.27 -15.08 -0.27
N HIS A 185 12.75 -14.95 -1.52
CA HIS A 185 13.03 -13.63 -2.09
C HIS A 185 11.78 -12.76 -2.32
N CYS A 186 10.61 -13.37 -2.53
CA CYS A 186 9.34 -12.64 -2.56
C CYS A 186 9.00 -11.98 -1.21
N VAL A 187 9.41 -12.60 -0.09
CA VAL A 187 9.13 -12.13 1.28
C VAL A 187 10.35 -11.63 2.07
N ARG A 188 11.53 -11.55 1.45
CA ARG A 188 12.78 -11.09 2.09
C ARG A 188 12.65 -9.70 2.72
N ASN A 189 13.11 -9.53 3.95
CA ASN A 189 13.13 -8.24 4.63
C ASN A 189 14.45 -7.49 4.40
N LEU A 190 14.42 -6.18 4.66
CA LEU A 190 15.58 -5.29 4.58
C LEU A 190 16.66 -5.75 5.57
N GLY A 191 17.88 -5.90 5.09
CA GLY A 191 19.02 -6.34 5.90
C GLY A 191 19.14 -7.86 6.10
N GLU A 192 18.21 -8.65 5.57
CA GLU A 192 18.27 -10.11 5.58
C GLU A 192 18.71 -10.66 4.22
N ASP A 193 19.35 -11.83 4.20
CA ASP A 193 19.70 -12.52 2.95
C ASP A 193 19.73 -14.05 3.09
N LEU A 194 19.78 -14.74 1.96
CA LEU A 194 19.83 -16.20 1.86
C LEU A 194 21.26 -16.67 1.58
N TYR A 195 21.80 -17.52 2.45
CA TYR A 195 23.07 -18.19 2.23
C TYR A 195 22.90 -19.38 1.27
N GLN A 196 21.98 -20.29 1.62
CA GLN A 196 21.71 -21.49 0.82
C GLN A 196 20.37 -22.12 1.17
N VAL A 197 19.91 -22.99 0.28
CA VAL A 197 18.78 -23.90 0.49
C VAL A 197 19.28 -25.33 0.29
N GLU A 198 19.13 -26.15 1.32
CA GLU A 198 19.50 -27.56 1.33
C GLU A 198 18.26 -28.43 1.44
N ILE A 199 18.16 -29.46 0.61
CA ILE A 199 17.14 -30.49 0.73
C ILE A 199 17.76 -31.62 1.54
N ALA A 200 17.11 -31.99 2.65
CA ALA A 200 17.56 -33.07 3.51
C ALA A 200 17.53 -34.41 2.75
N PRO A 201 18.59 -35.24 2.84
CA PRO A 201 18.63 -36.52 2.17
C PRO A 201 17.62 -37.50 2.80
N ASP A 202 17.12 -38.42 1.98
CA ASP A 202 16.18 -39.44 2.41
C ASP A 202 16.91 -40.61 3.06
N LYS A 203 16.50 -41.01 4.26
CA LYS A 203 16.92 -42.24 4.94
C LYS A 203 15.72 -43.17 5.08
N HIS A 204 15.78 -44.32 4.42
CA HIS A 204 14.73 -45.33 4.46
C HIS A 204 14.82 -46.15 5.75
N VAL A 205 13.71 -46.25 6.47
CA VAL A 205 13.61 -46.92 7.78
C VAL A 205 12.44 -47.90 7.81
N TYR A 206 12.56 -48.93 8.64
CA TYR A 206 11.57 -49.98 8.85
C TYR A 206 11.14 -49.98 10.32
N LEU A 207 9.90 -50.39 10.58
CA LEU A 207 9.35 -50.49 11.93
C LEU A 207 8.96 -51.93 12.23
N GLU A 208 9.37 -52.39 13.41
CA GLU A 208 9.01 -53.68 13.98
C GLU A 208 8.32 -53.44 15.32
N GLY A 209 7.29 -54.21 15.65
CA GLY A 209 6.63 -54.12 16.95
C GLY A 209 5.22 -54.69 16.97
N HIS A 210 4.63 -54.70 18.16
CA HIS A 210 3.27 -55.17 18.40
C HIS A 210 2.35 -54.00 18.73
N ILE A 211 1.26 -53.86 17.97
CA ILE A 211 0.23 -52.84 18.17
C ILE A 211 -1.01 -53.53 18.71
N TYR A 212 -1.31 -53.32 19.99
CA TYR A 212 -2.50 -53.84 20.63
C TYR A 212 -3.70 -52.96 20.30
N VAL A 213 -4.78 -53.56 19.81
CA VAL A 213 -5.97 -52.85 19.34
C VAL A 213 -7.24 -53.25 20.10
N ASP A 214 -8.27 -52.40 20.03
CA ASP A 214 -9.60 -52.68 20.54
C ASP A 214 -10.29 -53.84 19.81
N GLU A 215 -11.20 -54.53 20.52
CA GLU A 215 -12.04 -55.60 19.94
C GLU A 215 -12.94 -55.08 18.81
N SER A 216 -13.32 -53.80 18.84
CA SER A 216 -14.13 -53.13 17.82
C SER A 216 -13.51 -53.15 16.42
N ILE A 217 -12.18 -53.22 16.32
CA ILE A 217 -11.44 -53.31 15.05
C ILE A 217 -11.72 -54.65 14.37
N VAL A 218 -11.76 -55.72 15.15
CA VAL A 218 -12.04 -57.09 14.68
C VAL A 218 -13.52 -57.24 14.34
N GLU A 219 -14.41 -56.72 15.19
CA GLU A 219 -15.85 -56.74 14.95
C GLU A 219 -16.24 -56.02 13.65
N SER A 220 -15.50 -54.96 13.31
CA SER A 220 -15.74 -54.15 12.11
C SER A 220 -14.95 -54.61 10.88
N ALA A 221 -14.07 -55.61 11.01
CA ALA A 221 -13.18 -56.10 9.94
C ALA A 221 -12.36 -54.99 9.25
N ILE A 222 -11.73 -54.11 10.04
CA ILE A 222 -10.95 -52.95 9.56
C ILE A 222 -9.45 -53.03 9.93
N GLU A 223 -8.90 -54.23 10.03
CA GLU A 223 -7.50 -54.50 10.43
C GLU A 223 -6.51 -53.82 9.48
N SER A 224 -6.64 -54.07 8.17
CA SER A 224 -5.77 -53.47 7.13
C SER A 224 -5.82 -51.93 7.16
N GLN A 225 -7.01 -51.37 7.42
CA GLN A 225 -7.22 -49.93 7.47
C GLN A 225 -6.58 -49.31 8.72
N THR A 226 -6.68 -50.00 9.85
CA THR A 226 -6.06 -49.58 11.11
C THR A 226 -4.55 -49.62 11.00
N LEU A 227 -3.99 -50.69 10.44
CA LEU A 227 -2.55 -50.78 10.20
C LEU A 227 -2.06 -49.69 9.23
N ALA A 228 -2.82 -49.39 8.16
CA ALA A 228 -2.51 -48.28 7.26
C ALA A 228 -2.55 -46.91 7.98
N LYS A 229 -3.50 -46.67 8.90
CA LYS A 229 -3.55 -45.48 9.77
C LYS A 229 -2.31 -45.38 10.67
N VAL A 230 -1.89 -46.49 11.27
CA VAL A 230 -0.68 -46.58 12.11
C VAL A 230 0.56 -46.22 11.30
N TYR A 231 0.74 -46.83 10.12
CA TYR A 231 1.85 -46.50 9.21
C TYR A 231 1.83 -45.02 8.78
N MET A 232 0.65 -44.45 8.49
CA MET A 232 0.50 -43.04 8.15
C MET A 232 0.89 -42.12 9.31
N ARG A 233 0.47 -42.45 10.54
CA ARG A 233 0.79 -41.67 11.75
C ARG A 233 2.29 -41.74 12.06
N ALA A 234 2.89 -42.93 11.97
CA ALA A 234 4.34 -43.11 12.08
C ALA A 234 5.11 -42.28 11.05
N GLN A 235 4.71 -42.33 9.77
CA GLN A 235 5.35 -41.54 8.71
C GLN A 235 5.26 -40.03 8.99
N SER A 236 4.08 -39.50 9.38
CA SER A 236 3.93 -38.08 9.71
C SER A 236 4.81 -37.66 10.89
N TYR A 237 4.91 -38.49 11.94
CA TYR A 237 5.81 -38.23 13.08
C TYR A 237 7.28 -38.23 12.64
N LEU A 238 7.72 -39.27 11.93
CA LEU A 238 9.11 -39.42 11.47
C LEU A 238 9.55 -38.27 10.55
N LEU A 239 8.66 -37.75 9.70
CA LEU A 239 8.93 -36.57 8.88
C LEU A 239 9.00 -35.25 9.68
N GLY A 240 8.51 -35.24 10.92
CA GLY A 240 8.22 -34.01 11.66
C GLY A 240 7.24 -33.12 10.89
N GLU A 241 6.23 -33.72 10.27
CA GLU A 241 5.25 -33.00 9.48
C GLU A 241 4.50 -31.99 10.36
N VAL A 242 4.53 -30.71 9.98
CA VAL A 242 3.79 -29.67 10.70
C VAL A 242 2.30 -29.94 10.55
N GLU A 243 1.62 -30.15 11.67
CA GLU A 243 0.18 -30.36 11.70
C GLU A 243 -0.56 -29.06 11.33
N THR A 244 -1.62 -29.21 10.53
CA THR A 244 -2.42 -28.08 10.04
C THR A 244 -3.74 -28.03 10.80
N ALA A 245 -4.13 -26.86 11.29
CA ALA A 245 -5.43 -26.66 11.92
C ALA A 245 -6.57 -26.67 10.89
N GLU A 246 -7.75 -27.16 11.28
CA GLU A 246 -8.95 -27.16 10.43
C GLU A 246 -9.62 -25.78 10.37
N GLU A 247 -9.55 -25.01 11.46
CA GLU A 247 -10.12 -23.67 11.55
C GLU A 247 -9.05 -22.58 11.37
N PRO A 248 -9.40 -21.44 10.73
CA PRO A 248 -8.53 -20.29 10.68
C PRO A 248 -8.28 -19.76 12.10
N GLY A 249 -7.03 -19.86 12.55
CA GLY A 249 -6.57 -19.24 13.79
C GLY A 249 -6.58 -17.70 13.73
N ASN A 250 -5.99 -17.06 14.74
CA ASN A 250 -5.86 -15.60 14.79
C ASN A 250 -5.21 -15.06 13.50
N VAL A 251 -5.69 -13.92 12.98
CA VAL A 251 -5.25 -13.31 11.70
C VAL A 251 -3.86 -12.64 11.82
N GLU A 252 -3.12 -12.96 12.88
CA GLU A 252 -1.79 -12.45 13.16
C GLU A 252 -0.73 -13.23 12.38
N GLY A 253 0.25 -12.50 11.84
CA GLY A 253 1.32 -13.08 11.03
C GLY A 253 1.05 -13.01 9.53
N PRO A 254 1.71 -13.87 8.73
CA PRO A 254 1.62 -13.83 7.29
C PRO A 254 0.26 -14.29 6.76
N LEU A 255 -0.20 -13.64 5.70
CA LEU A 255 -1.39 -14.12 4.99
C LEU A 255 -1.06 -15.46 4.29
N LEU A 256 -1.65 -16.54 4.81
CA LEU A 256 -1.57 -17.90 4.25
C LEU A 256 -2.78 -18.15 3.36
N GLU A 257 -2.59 -18.83 2.22
CA GLU A 257 -3.66 -19.05 1.22
C GLU A 257 -4.42 -20.36 1.42
N SER A 258 -3.75 -21.39 1.94
CA SER A 258 -4.23 -22.77 1.90
C SER A 258 -4.17 -23.46 3.27
N LEU A 259 -3.19 -23.15 4.12
CA LEU A 259 -2.91 -23.86 5.36
C LEU A 259 -3.01 -22.95 6.60
N HIS A 260 -3.37 -23.56 7.74
CA HIS A 260 -3.36 -22.93 9.06
C HIS A 260 -2.38 -23.66 9.96
N PHE A 261 -1.54 -22.91 10.67
CA PHE A 261 -0.54 -23.46 11.59
C PHE A 261 -0.70 -22.81 12.96
N THR A 262 -0.63 -23.62 14.01
CA THR A 262 -0.45 -23.12 15.37
C THR A 262 1.04 -23.04 15.70
N ASP A 263 1.41 -22.12 16.59
CA ASP A 263 2.80 -22.01 17.05
C ASP A 263 3.24 -23.28 17.80
N GLU A 264 2.31 -23.94 18.48
CA GLU A 264 2.50 -25.23 19.14
C GLU A 264 2.85 -26.35 18.13
N ALA A 265 2.12 -26.44 17.01
CA ALA A 265 2.39 -27.43 15.98
C ALA A 265 3.77 -27.21 15.32
N LEU A 266 4.18 -25.95 15.16
CA LEU A 266 5.51 -25.60 14.65
C LEU A 266 6.62 -25.95 15.63
N ALA A 267 6.42 -25.65 16.91
CA ALA A 267 7.36 -26.01 17.97
C ALA A 267 7.55 -27.53 18.04
N LEU A 268 6.45 -28.29 18.07
CA LEU A 268 6.47 -29.76 18.08
C LEU A 268 7.17 -30.34 16.84
N ALA A 269 6.93 -29.74 15.66
CA ALA A 269 7.61 -30.13 14.42
C ALA A 269 9.12 -29.83 14.44
N CYS A 270 9.57 -28.89 15.27
CA CYS A 270 10.98 -28.57 15.44
C CYS A 270 11.70 -29.47 16.45
N GLU A 271 10.98 -30.14 17.35
CA GLU A 271 11.55 -31.03 18.34
C GLU A 271 12.31 -32.22 17.71
N PRO A 272 13.38 -32.71 18.37
CA PRO A 272 14.03 -33.96 17.99
C PRO A 272 13.05 -35.14 18.07
N ARG A 273 13.16 -36.08 17.12
CA ARG A 273 12.35 -37.30 17.15
C ARG A 273 12.93 -38.30 18.14
N THR A 274 12.05 -38.97 18.89
CA THR A 274 12.42 -39.94 19.92
C THR A 274 11.54 -41.18 19.80
N MET A 275 12.01 -42.31 20.33
CA MET A 275 11.20 -43.53 20.35
C MET A 275 9.95 -43.36 21.22
N ALA A 276 10.09 -42.72 22.39
CA ALA A 276 8.97 -42.42 23.27
C ALA A 276 7.91 -41.55 22.58
N GLY A 277 8.33 -40.53 21.82
CA GLY A 277 7.40 -39.69 21.07
C GLY A 277 6.73 -40.44 19.90
N LEU A 278 7.43 -41.37 19.24
CA LEU A 278 6.83 -42.23 18.23
C LEU A 278 5.78 -43.17 18.84
N ILE A 279 6.09 -43.82 19.96
CA ILE A 279 5.14 -44.67 20.71
C ILE A 279 3.90 -43.85 21.10
N ALA A 280 4.10 -42.65 21.66
CA ALA A 280 2.99 -41.76 22.02
C ALA A 280 2.14 -41.37 20.79
N ALA A 281 2.77 -41.05 19.66
CA ALA A 281 2.06 -40.73 18.43
C ALA A 281 1.26 -41.91 17.87
N LEU A 282 1.73 -43.15 18.08
CA LEU A 282 1.03 -44.36 17.65
C LEU A 282 -0.12 -44.74 18.58
N ASN A 283 0.02 -44.55 19.90
CA ASN A 283 -1.06 -44.74 20.87
C ASN A 283 -2.23 -43.76 20.66
N ASP A 284 -1.98 -42.62 20.02
CA ASP A 284 -2.99 -41.62 19.67
C ASP A 284 -3.87 -42.02 18.45
N VAL A 285 -3.56 -43.15 17.80
CA VAL A 285 -4.37 -43.65 16.67
C VAL A 285 -5.63 -44.31 17.20
N ASP A 286 -6.79 -43.85 16.70
CA ASP A 286 -8.11 -44.43 17.01
C ASP A 286 -8.14 -45.96 16.86
N GLY A 287 -8.48 -46.65 17.95
CA GLY A 287 -8.51 -48.10 18.07
C GLY A 287 -7.22 -48.77 18.55
N VAL A 288 -6.14 -48.01 18.78
CA VAL A 288 -4.88 -48.52 19.38
C VAL A 288 -4.92 -48.33 20.90
N ARG A 289 -4.66 -49.41 21.65
CA ARG A 289 -4.59 -49.40 23.12
C ARG A 289 -3.16 -49.24 23.63
N GLU A 290 -2.24 -49.97 23.03
CA GLU A 290 -0.86 -50.07 23.52
C GLU A 290 0.08 -50.44 22.37
N VAL A 291 1.31 -49.95 22.45
CA VAL A 291 2.39 -50.27 21.52
C VAL A 291 3.55 -50.85 22.32
N ASP A 292 3.96 -52.06 21.96
CA ASP A 292 4.99 -52.83 22.66
C ASP A 292 6.09 -53.31 21.72
N ASN A 293 7.30 -53.48 22.26
CA ASN A 293 8.52 -53.90 21.55
C ASN A 293 8.78 -53.13 20.24
N LEU A 294 8.52 -51.82 20.22
CA LEU A 294 8.72 -50.99 19.02
C LEU A 294 10.21 -50.79 18.73
N GLY A 295 10.66 -51.26 17.57
CA GLY A 295 12.00 -51.09 17.03
C GLY A 295 12.00 -50.29 15.73
N LEU A 296 13.06 -49.50 15.53
CA LEU A 296 13.33 -48.76 14.30
C LEU A 296 14.61 -49.33 13.66
N TRP A 297 14.54 -49.67 12.37
CA TRP A 297 15.62 -50.35 11.68
C TRP A 297 16.00 -49.65 10.39
N ILE A 298 17.27 -49.71 10.02
CA ILE A 298 17.79 -49.26 8.73
C ILE A 298 18.47 -50.41 8.01
N GLN A 299 18.26 -50.53 6.70
CA GLN A 299 18.94 -51.53 5.89
C GLN A 299 20.23 -50.92 5.32
N THR A 300 21.39 -51.50 5.66
CA THR A 300 22.70 -51.10 5.14
C THR A 300 23.43 -52.34 4.63
N ASP A 301 23.84 -52.34 3.36
CA ASP A 301 24.56 -53.46 2.72
C ASP A 301 23.83 -54.82 2.82
N GLY A 302 22.49 -54.80 2.86
CA GLY A 302 21.64 -56.00 2.95
C GLY A 302 21.33 -56.46 4.38
N GLU A 303 22.00 -55.92 5.39
CA GLU A 303 21.73 -56.21 6.81
C GLU A 303 20.85 -55.14 7.45
N PHE A 304 19.94 -55.57 8.33
CA PHE A 304 19.14 -54.66 9.16
C PHE A 304 19.89 -54.32 10.44
N LYS A 305 20.06 -53.03 10.69
CA LYS A 305 20.69 -52.50 11.91
C LYS A 305 19.69 -51.67 12.70
N SER A 306 19.65 -51.89 14.01
CA SER A 306 18.82 -51.09 14.92
C SER A 306 19.29 -49.64 14.86
N LEU A 307 18.33 -48.74 14.69
CA LEU A 307 18.56 -47.31 14.58
C LEU A 307 18.11 -46.63 15.87
N SER A 308 19.07 -46.18 16.67
CA SER A 308 18.78 -45.27 17.77
C SER A 308 18.65 -43.83 17.25
N PHE A 309 17.62 -43.11 17.73
CA PHE A 309 17.46 -41.69 17.46
C PHE A 309 18.65 -40.84 17.97
N THR A 310 19.45 -41.35 18.92
CA THR A 310 20.60 -40.63 19.50
C THR A 310 21.93 -40.84 18.77
N GLU A 311 22.10 -41.93 18.02
CA GLU A 311 23.45 -42.36 17.56
C GLU A 311 23.66 -42.33 16.03
N SER A 312 22.62 -42.15 15.18
CA SER A 312 22.84 -42.29 13.72
C SER A 312 21.91 -41.49 12.80
N VAL A 313 20.88 -40.83 13.34
CA VAL A 313 20.12 -39.83 12.60
C VAL A 313 20.82 -38.51 12.84
N ALA A 314 21.57 -37.98 11.86
CA ALA A 314 21.88 -36.56 11.90
C ALA A 314 20.51 -35.89 12.05
N GLN A 315 20.32 -35.01 13.05
CA GLN A 315 19.02 -34.40 13.42
C GLN A 315 18.28 -33.69 12.26
N ASP A 316 18.80 -33.80 11.05
CA ASP A 316 18.55 -33.08 9.84
C ASP A 316 18.28 -34.00 8.61
N ASP A 317 18.25 -35.34 8.74
CA ASP A 317 17.86 -36.25 7.66
C ASP A 317 16.33 -36.38 7.55
N THR A 318 15.83 -36.76 6.36
CA THR A 318 14.40 -37.07 6.14
C THR A 318 14.17 -38.57 6.33
N LEU A 319 13.57 -38.96 7.46
CA LEU A 319 13.25 -40.36 7.74
C LEU A 319 12.00 -40.79 6.94
N ARG A 320 12.14 -41.83 6.12
CA ARG A 320 11.07 -42.38 5.28
C ARG A 320 10.77 -43.81 5.65
N LEU A 321 9.56 -44.04 6.15
CA LEU A 321 9.07 -45.37 6.46
C LEU A 321 8.85 -46.16 5.18
N VAL A 322 9.47 -47.33 5.12
CA VAL A 322 9.22 -48.32 4.08
C VAL A 322 8.07 -49.20 4.54
N ILE A 323 7.04 -49.32 3.70
CA ILE A 323 5.91 -50.22 3.96
C ILE A 323 6.28 -51.59 3.39
N PRO A 324 6.24 -52.67 4.19
CA PRO A 324 6.57 -54.01 3.73
C PRO A 324 5.73 -54.44 2.52
N GLU A 325 6.32 -55.18 1.58
CA GLU A 325 5.62 -55.80 0.44
C GLU A 325 5.12 -57.21 0.77
N LEU A 326 5.71 -57.85 1.77
CA LEU A 326 5.40 -59.18 2.28
C LEU A 326 5.41 -59.12 3.82
N GLU A 327 4.76 -60.07 4.48
CA GLU A 327 4.95 -60.23 5.92
C GLU A 327 6.41 -60.62 6.20
N THR A 328 7.13 -59.79 6.95
CA THR A 328 8.53 -60.00 7.34
C THR A 328 8.69 -59.73 8.83
N ASP A 329 9.83 -60.15 9.40
CA ASP A 329 10.16 -59.93 10.81
C ASP A 329 10.29 -58.43 11.16
N TYR A 330 10.50 -57.56 10.17
CA TYR A 330 10.66 -56.10 10.34
C TYR A 330 9.39 -55.32 9.96
N ALA A 331 8.23 -55.86 10.35
CA ALA A 331 6.91 -55.29 10.11
C ALA A 331 6.13 -55.12 11.42
N LEU A 332 5.17 -54.19 11.42
CA LEU A 332 4.25 -54.02 12.54
C LEU A 332 3.18 -55.12 12.51
N SER A 333 2.83 -55.64 13.69
CA SER A 333 1.78 -56.66 13.83
C SER A 333 0.64 -56.14 14.71
N LEU A 334 -0.60 -56.38 14.28
CA LEU A 334 -1.78 -56.08 15.09
C LEU A 334 -2.09 -57.25 16.03
N VAL A 335 -2.39 -56.94 17.29
CA VAL A 335 -2.71 -57.94 18.32
C VAL A 335 -4.02 -57.55 19.03
N CYS A 336 -4.96 -58.49 19.16
CA CYS A 336 -6.16 -58.31 19.96
C CYS A 336 -6.32 -59.51 20.90
N SER A 337 -6.53 -59.24 22.20
CA SER A 337 -6.68 -60.28 23.24
C SER A 337 -5.60 -61.39 23.16
N HIS A 338 -4.34 -60.96 22.99
CA HIS A 338 -3.12 -61.79 22.85
C HIS A 338 -3.05 -62.66 21.58
N ARG A 339 -3.87 -62.41 20.55
CA ARG A 339 -3.80 -63.09 19.26
C ARG A 339 -3.36 -62.12 18.16
N LYS A 340 -2.37 -62.53 17.36
CA LYS A 340 -1.95 -61.81 16.15
C LYS A 340 -3.11 -61.84 15.14
N LEU A 341 -3.54 -60.67 14.68
CA LEU A 341 -4.58 -60.53 13.67
C LEU A 341 -4.00 -60.71 12.26
N ALA A 342 -4.69 -61.48 11.43
CA ALA A 342 -4.36 -61.61 10.02
C ALA A 342 -4.78 -60.35 9.26
N HIS A 343 -3.96 -59.90 8.33
CA HIS A 343 -4.25 -58.75 7.47
C HIS A 343 -3.63 -58.95 6.08
N ASP A 344 -4.18 -58.27 5.08
CA ASP A 344 -3.63 -58.31 3.71
C ASP A 344 -2.65 -57.14 3.51
N VAL A 345 -1.36 -57.45 3.39
CA VAL A 345 -0.29 -56.47 3.17
C VAL A 345 -0.54 -55.63 1.90
N SER A 346 -1.09 -56.22 0.83
CA SER A 346 -1.41 -55.50 -0.40
C SER A 346 -2.53 -54.50 -0.18
N GLN A 347 -3.54 -54.87 0.63
CA GLN A 347 -4.63 -53.98 1.01
C GLN A 347 -4.15 -52.83 1.89
N VAL A 348 -3.26 -53.09 2.87
CA VAL A 348 -2.63 -52.06 3.71
C VAL A 348 -1.88 -51.04 2.84
N GLN A 349 -1.08 -51.51 1.88
CA GLN A 349 -0.36 -50.62 0.95
C GLN A 349 -1.31 -49.78 0.09
N ALA A 350 -2.36 -50.39 -0.46
CA ALA A 350 -3.33 -49.69 -1.29
C ALA A 350 -4.06 -48.59 -0.48
N GLN A 351 -4.48 -48.91 0.74
CA GLN A 351 -5.14 -47.97 1.65
C GLN A 351 -4.20 -46.84 2.08
N TYR A 352 -2.96 -47.14 2.44
CA TYR A 352 -1.96 -46.11 2.75
C TYR A 352 -1.74 -45.17 1.56
N LYS A 353 -1.54 -45.70 0.35
CA LYS A 353 -1.37 -44.89 -0.87
C LYS A 353 -2.59 -44.00 -1.12
N ALA A 354 -3.80 -44.54 -1.00
CA ALA A 354 -5.03 -43.78 -1.15
C ALA A 354 -5.16 -42.64 -0.10
N MET A 355 -4.73 -42.88 1.15
CA MET A 355 -4.72 -41.86 2.20
C MET A 355 -3.72 -40.73 1.91
N VAL A 356 -2.51 -41.08 1.44
CA VAL A 356 -1.49 -40.10 1.02
C VAL A 356 -2.00 -39.25 -0.14
N GLU A 357 -2.60 -39.86 -1.16
CA GLU A 357 -3.19 -39.16 -2.30
C GLU A 357 -4.35 -38.25 -1.90
N THR A 358 -5.23 -38.73 -1.01
CA THR A 358 -6.35 -37.94 -0.49
C THR A 358 -5.85 -36.69 0.25
N ARG A 359 -4.84 -36.83 1.13
CA ARG A 359 -4.21 -35.69 1.82
C ARG A 359 -3.56 -34.73 0.82
N ARG A 360 -2.89 -35.24 -0.21
CA ARG A 360 -2.27 -34.44 -1.26
C ARG A 360 -3.29 -33.62 -2.05
N LEU A 361 -4.41 -34.23 -2.43
CA LEU A 361 -5.50 -33.56 -3.14
C LEU A 361 -6.15 -32.48 -2.27
N LYS A 362 -6.51 -32.82 -1.02
CA LYS A 362 -7.08 -31.85 -0.07
C LYS A 362 -6.22 -30.59 0.06
N ARG A 363 -4.89 -30.73 0.15
CA ARG A 363 -3.96 -29.59 0.24
C ARG A 363 -3.87 -28.76 -1.05
N LYS A 364 -4.01 -29.39 -2.22
CA LYS A 364 -4.01 -28.68 -3.51
C LYS A 364 -5.32 -27.94 -3.78
N THR A 365 -6.43 -28.44 -3.26
CA THR A 365 -7.77 -27.84 -3.43
C THR A 365 -8.15 -26.91 -2.29
N ALA A 366 -7.43 -26.95 -1.16
CA ALA A 366 -7.61 -26.01 -0.06
C ALA A 366 -7.33 -24.59 -0.56
N SER A 367 -8.38 -23.78 -0.66
CA SER A 367 -8.29 -22.37 -0.96
C SER A 367 -9.21 -21.65 0.01
N GLN A 368 -8.67 -20.63 0.68
CA GLN A 368 -9.47 -19.81 1.57
C GLN A 368 -10.47 -18.95 0.78
N ASN A 369 -11.71 -18.91 1.25
CA ASN A 369 -12.65 -17.85 0.89
C ASN A 369 -12.21 -16.55 1.57
N ILE A 370 -11.34 -15.80 0.90
CA ILE A 370 -10.94 -14.46 1.35
C ILE A 370 -12.21 -13.59 1.36
N ALA A 371 -12.49 -12.94 2.49
CA ALA A 371 -13.62 -12.03 2.62
C ALA A 371 -13.58 -10.97 1.51
N ALA A 372 -14.69 -10.77 0.80
CA ALA A 372 -14.73 -9.86 -0.32
C ALA A 372 -14.64 -8.40 0.15
N ALA A 373 -13.77 -7.61 -0.48
CA ALA A 373 -13.69 -6.16 -0.28
C ALA A 373 -14.96 -5.40 -0.71
N LYS A 374 -15.87 -6.09 -1.41
CA LYS A 374 -17.22 -5.61 -1.75
C LYS A 374 -18.26 -6.36 -0.94
N ARG A 375 -19.06 -5.60 -0.19
CA ARG A 375 -20.17 -6.15 0.60
C ARG A 375 -21.51 -5.80 -0.05
N PRO A 376 -22.42 -6.76 -0.28
CA PRO A 376 -23.74 -6.45 -0.79
C PRO A 376 -24.53 -5.66 0.27
N VAL A 377 -25.07 -4.50 -0.11
CA VAL A 377 -25.85 -3.61 0.77
C VAL A 377 -26.96 -2.96 -0.05
N GLN A 378 -28.14 -2.82 0.53
CA GLN A 378 -29.27 -2.17 -0.13
C GLN A 378 -29.05 -0.65 -0.20
N ARG A 379 -28.93 -0.12 -1.41
CA ARG A 379 -28.91 1.33 -1.65
C ARG A 379 -30.31 1.93 -1.46
N LYS A 380 -30.39 3.02 -0.70
CA LYS A 380 -31.61 3.84 -0.59
C LYS A 380 -31.64 4.93 -1.67
N ASP A 381 -32.86 5.32 -2.06
CA ASP A 381 -33.07 6.52 -2.86
C ASP A 381 -33.09 7.76 -1.95
N LEU A 382 -32.11 8.63 -2.12
CA LEU A 382 -31.94 9.83 -1.31
C LEU A 382 -32.42 11.09 -2.03
N LEU A 383 -32.43 11.10 -3.36
CA LEU A 383 -32.60 12.32 -4.17
C LEU A 383 -34.07 12.61 -4.52
N SER A 384 -34.98 11.66 -4.35
CA SER A 384 -36.41 11.90 -4.57
C SER A 384 -36.95 12.94 -3.57
N TYR A 385 -37.57 14.00 -4.08
CA TYR A 385 -38.03 15.10 -3.26
C TYR A 385 -39.44 15.54 -3.65
N VAL A 386 -40.28 15.80 -2.65
CA VAL A 386 -41.60 16.41 -2.82
C VAL A 386 -41.53 17.82 -2.27
N SER A 387 -41.78 18.81 -3.14
CA SER A 387 -41.73 20.23 -2.77
C SER A 387 -42.70 20.56 -1.64
N VAL A 388 -42.28 21.45 -0.73
CA VAL A 388 -43.07 21.89 0.43
C VAL A 388 -44.46 22.37 0.00
N LYS A 389 -44.56 23.04 -1.16
CA LYS A 389 -45.83 23.56 -1.70
C LYS A 389 -46.88 22.47 -1.97
N GLU A 390 -46.46 21.24 -2.24
CA GLU A 390 -47.37 20.12 -2.54
C GLU A 390 -48.11 19.64 -1.29
N HIS A 391 -47.57 19.91 -0.10
CA HIS A 391 -48.18 19.54 1.17
C HIS A 391 -49.21 20.56 1.68
N PHE A 392 -49.31 21.73 1.04
CA PHE A 392 -50.28 22.75 1.44
C PHE A 392 -51.73 22.36 1.09
N PRO A 393 -52.71 22.79 1.91
CA PRO A 393 -54.11 22.67 1.57
C PRO A 393 -54.46 23.40 0.25
N SER A 394 -55.41 22.84 -0.50
CA SER A 394 -55.73 23.32 -1.86
C SER A 394 -56.27 24.76 -1.93
N ASN A 395 -56.77 25.32 -0.83
CA ASN A 395 -57.21 26.72 -0.78
C ASN A 395 -56.05 27.73 -1.00
N TYR A 396 -54.80 27.35 -0.69
CA TYR A 396 -53.62 28.17 -1.00
C TYR A 396 -53.33 28.25 -2.49
N GLY A 397 -53.78 27.28 -3.29
CA GLY A 397 -53.64 27.26 -4.76
C GLY A 397 -52.20 27.10 -5.26
N ILE A 398 -51.31 26.57 -4.41
CA ILE A 398 -49.87 26.42 -4.71
C ILE A 398 -49.41 24.98 -4.98
N ASN A 399 -50.18 23.98 -4.54
CA ASN A 399 -49.94 22.56 -4.81
C ASN A 399 -50.30 22.20 -6.27
N ARG A 400 -50.20 20.91 -6.64
CA ARG A 400 -50.52 20.39 -7.99
C ARG A 400 -51.89 20.79 -8.56
N PHE A 401 -52.88 21.05 -7.71
CA PHE A 401 -54.22 21.44 -8.17
C PHE A 401 -54.25 22.91 -8.65
N GLY A 402 -53.31 23.72 -8.17
CA GLY A 402 -53.13 25.10 -8.58
C GLY A 402 -54.30 26.02 -8.25
N VAL A 403 -54.33 27.18 -8.91
CA VAL A 403 -55.43 28.14 -8.80
C VAL A 403 -56.44 27.83 -9.91
N PRO A 404 -57.77 27.87 -9.65
CA PRO A 404 -58.78 27.65 -10.67
C PRO A 404 -58.59 28.54 -11.92
N ALA A 405 -58.90 28.01 -13.10
CA ALA A 405 -58.68 28.71 -14.37
C ALA A 405 -59.37 30.09 -14.46
N HIS A 406 -60.54 30.21 -13.83
CA HIS A 406 -61.35 31.43 -13.78
C HIS A 406 -60.91 32.43 -12.68
N ALA A 407 -59.86 32.14 -11.91
CA ALA A 407 -59.44 33.02 -10.83
C ALA A 407 -58.86 34.36 -11.34
N PRO A 408 -59.02 35.46 -10.57
CA PRO A 408 -58.46 36.76 -10.95
C PRO A 408 -56.93 36.75 -11.11
N ALA A 409 -56.40 37.66 -11.94
CA ALA A 409 -54.96 37.82 -12.14
C ALA A 409 -54.20 38.10 -10.82
N ALA A 410 -54.81 38.88 -9.92
CA ALA A 410 -54.26 39.15 -8.59
C ALA A 410 -54.07 37.87 -7.76
N ARG A 411 -55.06 36.95 -7.78
CA ARG A 411 -54.97 35.68 -7.05
C ARG A 411 -53.86 34.78 -7.61
N ARG A 412 -53.72 34.75 -8.95
CA ARG A 412 -52.62 34.05 -9.62
C ARG A 412 -51.26 34.64 -9.24
N ALA A 413 -51.15 35.97 -9.14
CA ALA A 413 -49.91 36.64 -8.73
C ALA A 413 -49.53 36.34 -7.27
N GLN A 414 -50.50 36.37 -6.33
CA GLN A 414 -50.27 36.01 -4.93
C GLN A 414 -49.79 34.56 -4.78
N ALA A 415 -50.41 33.62 -5.50
CA ALA A 415 -49.97 32.22 -5.50
C ALA A 415 -48.52 32.08 -6.02
N LYS A 416 -48.14 32.85 -7.06
CA LYS A 416 -46.75 32.89 -7.56
C LYS A 416 -45.79 33.49 -6.54
N GLN A 417 -46.17 34.55 -5.82
CA GLN A 417 -45.35 35.15 -4.77
C GLN A 417 -45.04 34.14 -3.64
N LEU A 418 -46.06 33.43 -3.16
CA LEU A 418 -45.87 32.41 -2.12
C LEU A 418 -45.02 31.23 -2.63
N LYS A 419 -45.23 30.79 -3.88
CA LYS A 419 -44.34 29.79 -4.52
C LYS A 419 -42.89 30.26 -4.57
N GLY A 420 -42.66 31.52 -4.95
CA GLY A 420 -41.32 32.12 -4.97
C GLY A 420 -40.67 32.20 -3.59
N TYR A 421 -41.45 32.50 -2.55
CA TYR A 421 -40.98 32.48 -1.16
C TYR A 421 -40.57 31.07 -0.71
N LEU A 422 -41.41 30.06 -0.98
CA LEU A 422 -41.16 28.67 -0.58
C LEU A 422 -40.01 28.02 -1.35
N LEU A 423 -39.72 28.48 -2.57
CA LEU A 423 -38.64 27.97 -3.41
C LEU A 423 -37.27 28.04 -2.72
N LEU A 424 -37.04 29.05 -1.88
CA LEU A 424 -35.81 29.18 -1.10
C LEU A 424 -35.61 27.99 -0.15
N PHE A 425 -36.69 27.55 0.50
CA PHE A 425 -36.66 26.40 1.41
C PHE A 425 -36.55 25.10 0.62
N ASP A 426 -37.29 24.94 -0.47
CA ASP A 426 -37.19 23.77 -1.35
C ASP A 426 -35.73 23.56 -1.81
N GLN A 427 -35.03 24.64 -2.20
CA GLN A 427 -33.63 24.55 -2.63
C GLN A 427 -32.70 24.11 -1.49
N LEU A 428 -32.86 24.67 -0.28
CA LEU A 428 -32.05 24.25 0.89
C LEU A 428 -32.23 22.76 1.22
N MET A 429 -33.46 22.25 1.10
CA MET A 429 -33.77 20.84 1.31
C MET A 429 -33.16 19.95 0.24
N LEU A 430 -33.26 20.36 -1.03
CA LEU A 430 -32.64 19.66 -2.15
C LEU A 430 -31.11 19.63 -2.05
N ASP A 431 -30.49 20.73 -1.62
CA ASP A 431 -29.04 20.82 -1.40
C ASP A 431 -28.59 19.86 -0.29
N HIS A 432 -29.36 19.74 0.80
CA HIS A 432 -29.07 18.76 1.86
C HIS A 432 -29.14 17.31 1.33
N LEU A 433 -30.17 16.96 0.56
CA LEU A 433 -30.29 15.62 -0.02
C LEU A 433 -29.17 15.33 -1.03
N ALA A 434 -28.77 16.33 -1.83
CA ALA A 434 -27.64 16.23 -2.74
C ALA A 434 -26.31 16.02 -1.98
N MET A 435 -26.11 16.75 -0.88
CA MET A 435 -24.97 16.56 0.01
C MET A 435 -24.94 15.15 0.61
N LEU A 436 -26.10 14.66 1.09
CA LEU A 436 -26.23 13.33 1.67
C LEU A 436 -25.90 12.22 0.65
N ASP A 437 -26.42 12.29 -0.58
CA ASP A 437 -26.08 11.33 -1.64
C ASP A 437 -24.59 11.41 -2.04
N ASN A 438 -23.99 12.61 -1.97
CA ASN A 438 -22.58 12.82 -2.30
C ASN A 438 -21.60 12.34 -1.23
N VAL A 439 -22.05 12.01 -0.01
CA VAL A 439 -21.17 11.49 1.05
C VAL A 439 -20.35 10.30 0.56
N LYS A 440 -20.95 9.39 -0.22
CA LYS A 440 -20.26 8.21 -0.80
C LYS A 440 -19.10 8.56 -1.75
N ASN A 441 -19.17 9.70 -2.45
CA ASN A 441 -18.12 10.15 -3.36
C ASN A 441 -17.13 11.10 -2.65
N PHE A 442 -17.64 11.92 -1.73
CA PHE A 442 -16.82 12.88 -1.01
C PHE A 442 -15.94 12.20 0.04
N PHE A 443 -16.46 11.22 0.78
CA PHE A 443 -15.71 10.34 1.71
C PHE A 443 -15.19 9.08 1.02
N SER A 444 -14.63 9.23 -0.17
CA SER A 444 -13.93 8.15 -0.88
C SER A 444 -12.70 8.64 -1.63
N ASP A 445 -12.02 7.76 -2.35
CA ASP A 445 -10.89 8.03 -3.24
C ASP A 445 -11.29 8.76 -4.53
N ASP A 446 -12.58 9.04 -4.75
CA ASP A 446 -13.05 9.71 -5.96
C ASP A 446 -12.68 11.20 -6.01
N LEU A 447 -12.14 11.59 -7.17
CA LEU A 447 -11.78 12.97 -7.53
C LEU A 447 -12.53 13.44 -8.79
N SER A 448 -13.52 12.70 -9.29
CA SER A 448 -14.19 13.00 -10.55
C SER A 448 -15.11 14.22 -10.47
N GLN A 449 -15.93 14.32 -9.41
CA GLN A 449 -16.93 15.38 -9.25
C GLN A 449 -16.34 16.73 -8.82
N MET A 450 -15.18 16.74 -8.15
CA MET A 450 -14.51 17.96 -7.67
C MET A 450 -15.42 18.96 -6.91
N CYS A 451 -16.42 18.47 -6.17
CA CYS A 451 -17.38 19.30 -5.44
C CYS A 451 -17.62 18.75 -4.02
N SER A 452 -17.60 19.63 -3.01
CA SER A 452 -17.86 19.30 -1.59
C SER A 452 -19.34 19.47 -1.24
N TYR A 453 -19.98 20.49 -1.80
CA TYR A 453 -21.37 20.86 -1.53
C TYR A 453 -22.15 20.93 -2.84
N PRO A 454 -22.54 19.79 -3.40
CA PRO A 454 -23.29 19.78 -4.65
C PRO A 454 -24.63 20.46 -4.44
N THR A 455 -25.02 21.28 -5.41
CA THR A 455 -26.34 21.92 -5.42
C THR A 455 -27.37 20.95 -5.98
N GLY A 456 -28.50 20.80 -5.29
CA GLY A 456 -29.62 19.98 -5.75
C GLY A 456 -30.26 20.59 -6.98
N LEU A 457 -30.38 19.82 -8.07
CA LEU A 457 -30.96 20.31 -9.30
C LEU A 457 -32.49 20.35 -9.20
N SER A 458 -33.05 21.56 -9.18
CA SER A 458 -34.50 21.75 -9.34
C SER A 458 -34.91 21.54 -10.81
N ASN A 459 -35.88 20.66 -11.03
CA ASN A 459 -36.51 20.45 -12.33
C ASN A 459 -38.04 20.38 -12.18
N GLU A 460 -38.78 20.41 -13.28
CA GLU A 460 -40.25 20.35 -13.25
C GLU A 460 -40.80 19.08 -12.57
N ALA A 461 -40.01 18.01 -12.49
CA ALA A 461 -40.38 16.77 -11.81
C ALA A 461 -40.23 16.83 -10.28
N THR A 462 -39.28 17.63 -9.76
CA THR A 462 -39.03 17.83 -8.32
C THR A 462 -39.76 19.05 -7.77
N ILE A 463 -39.82 20.14 -8.55
CA ILE A 463 -40.49 21.39 -8.20
C ILE A 463 -41.34 21.83 -9.41
N SER A 464 -42.61 21.41 -9.44
CA SER A 464 -43.54 21.74 -10.54
C SER A 464 -43.84 23.25 -10.68
N GLY A 465 -43.81 23.76 -11.92
CA GLY A 465 -44.14 25.14 -12.27
C GLY A 465 -43.03 26.17 -11.97
N ASN A 466 -41.79 25.71 -11.71
CA ASN A 466 -40.65 26.57 -11.40
C ASN A 466 -40.30 27.49 -12.58
N GLY A 467 -40.41 26.98 -13.82
CA GLY A 467 -40.14 27.77 -15.03
C GLY A 467 -41.04 29.01 -15.19
N SER A 468 -42.20 29.04 -14.52
CA SER A 468 -43.18 30.14 -14.60
C SER A 468 -42.96 31.27 -13.57
N LEU A 469 -41.99 31.10 -12.66
CA LEU A 469 -41.63 32.05 -11.60
C LEU A 469 -40.48 32.98 -12.02
N TYR A 470 -39.62 32.53 -12.93
CA TYR A 470 -38.53 33.32 -13.46
C TYR A 470 -38.90 34.00 -14.79
N GLN A 471 -38.64 35.30 -14.92
CA GLN A 471 -38.73 36.00 -16.21
C GLN A 471 -37.70 35.50 -17.22
N LYS A 472 -36.52 35.14 -16.72
CA LYS A 472 -35.45 34.45 -17.43
C LYS A 472 -34.91 33.43 -16.46
N ASN A 473 -35.16 32.14 -16.71
CA ASN A 473 -34.70 31.08 -15.82
C ASN A 473 -33.17 31.21 -15.71
N PRO A 474 -32.60 31.45 -14.52
CA PRO A 474 -31.18 31.28 -14.36
C PRO A 474 -30.92 29.80 -14.67
N ASP A 475 -30.35 29.50 -15.85
CA ASP A 475 -29.96 28.13 -16.18
C ASP A 475 -29.21 27.54 -14.98
N ASN A 476 -29.29 26.22 -14.78
CA ASN A 476 -28.58 25.51 -13.71
C ASN A 476 -27.10 25.92 -13.57
N LYS A 477 -26.51 26.50 -14.62
CA LYS A 477 -25.21 27.18 -14.63
C LYS A 477 -25.01 28.27 -13.56
N PHE A 478 -26.04 29.02 -13.16
CA PHE A 478 -25.91 30.03 -12.10
C PHE A 478 -25.68 29.36 -10.73
N LEU A 479 -26.50 28.35 -10.42
CA LEU A 479 -26.38 27.56 -9.20
C LEU A 479 -25.06 26.78 -9.17
N LEU A 480 -24.70 26.13 -10.28
CA LEU A 480 -23.38 25.51 -10.46
C LEU A 480 -22.23 26.54 -10.38
N GLY A 481 -22.49 27.81 -10.70
CA GLY A 481 -21.54 28.90 -10.55
C GLY A 481 -21.19 29.22 -9.09
N LEU A 482 -22.04 28.85 -8.13
CA LEU A 482 -21.75 28.96 -6.70
C LEU A 482 -20.70 27.93 -6.24
N GLU A 483 -20.55 26.81 -6.96
CA GLU A 483 -19.48 25.83 -6.72
C GLU A 483 -18.08 26.44 -6.95
N ALA A 484 -17.96 27.55 -7.70
CA ALA A 484 -16.70 28.27 -7.85
C ALA A 484 -16.18 28.87 -6.54
N TYR A 485 -17.03 28.99 -5.51
CA TYR A 485 -16.65 29.39 -4.17
C TYR A 485 -16.32 28.21 -3.25
N ASP A 486 -16.51 26.97 -3.71
CA ASP A 486 -16.09 25.79 -2.96
C ASP A 486 -14.57 25.61 -3.03
N ASN A 487 -13.95 25.55 -1.85
CA ASN A 487 -12.55 25.18 -1.73
C ASN A 487 -12.41 23.66 -1.64
N TYR A 488 -12.87 22.98 -2.70
CA TYR A 488 -12.88 21.52 -2.78
C TYR A 488 -11.53 20.90 -2.44
N PRO A 489 -10.38 21.36 -3.01
CA PRO A 489 -9.12 20.68 -2.78
C PRO A 489 -8.71 20.67 -1.31
N GLN A 490 -8.86 21.79 -0.59
CA GLN A 490 -8.52 21.83 0.84
C GLN A 490 -9.46 20.96 1.68
N ARG A 491 -10.75 20.93 1.35
CA ARG A 491 -11.73 20.10 2.06
C ARG A 491 -11.47 18.62 1.84
N LYS A 492 -11.26 18.21 0.59
CA LYS A 492 -10.98 16.82 0.23
C LYS A 492 -9.65 16.33 0.81
N LEU A 493 -8.61 17.18 0.88
CA LEU A 493 -7.35 16.83 1.57
C LEU A 493 -7.57 16.50 3.05
N ARG A 494 -8.41 17.25 3.76
CA ARG A 494 -8.77 16.94 5.17
C ARG A 494 -9.55 15.63 5.29
N VAL A 495 -10.39 15.31 4.31
CA VAL A 495 -11.07 14.00 4.27
C VAL A 495 -10.04 12.89 4.09
N PHE A 496 -9.08 13.02 3.18
CA PHE A 496 -8.02 12.02 3.05
C PHE A 496 -7.20 11.86 4.34
N ASP A 497 -6.87 12.95 5.02
CA ASP A 497 -6.20 12.89 6.33
C ASP A 497 -7.04 12.13 7.36
N TYR A 498 -8.35 12.40 7.41
CA TYR A 498 -9.28 11.66 8.29
C TYR A 498 -9.34 10.17 7.94
N LEU A 499 -9.48 9.81 6.65
CA LEU A 499 -9.53 8.42 6.23
C LEU A 499 -8.21 7.67 6.51
N CYS A 500 -7.06 8.34 6.39
CA CYS A 500 -5.78 7.77 6.79
C CYS A 500 -5.67 7.61 8.31
N ALA A 501 -6.16 8.57 9.09
CA ALA A 501 -6.18 8.51 10.55
C ALA A 501 -7.02 7.35 11.10
N MET A 502 -8.13 7.00 10.44
CA MET A 502 -8.90 5.80 10.78
C MET A 502 -8.08 4.49 10.67
N ASN A 503 -6.99 4.51 9.89
CA ASN A 503 -6.06 3.40 9.72
C ASN A 503 -4.78 3.55 10.55
N GLY A 504 -4.78 4.41 11.57
CA GLY A 504 -3.66 4.62 12.48
C GLY A 504 -2.51 5.46 11.89
N ARG A 505 -2.79 6.27 10.86
CA ARG A 505 -1.82 7.21 10.26
C ARG A 505 -2.26 8.64 10.50
N ASP A 506 -1.51 9.36 11.36
CA ASP A 506 -1.73 10.78 11.60
C ASP A 506 -1.58 11.62 10.32
N ARG A 507 -1.90 12.92 10.41
CA ARG A 507 -1.71 13.84 9.29
C ARG A 507 -0.25 13.85 8.85
N GLU A 508 -0.03 13.38 7.63
CA GLU A 508 1.28 13.41 6.98
C GLU A 508 1.41 14.63 6.08
N VAL A 509 2.60 15.23 6.12
CA VAL A 509 3.03 16.27 5.18
C VAL A 509 3.56 15.58 3.94
N PHE A 510 3.17 16.02 2.76
CA PHE A 510 3.71 15.50 1.50
C PHE A 510 4.75 16.44 0.91
N GLY A 511 5.65 15.91 0.08
CA GLY A 511 6.79 16.66 -0.47
C GLY A 511 6.41 17.86 -1.34
N TRP A 512 5.16 17.94 -1.83
CA TRP A 512 4.65 19.10 -2.58
C TRP A 512 4.12 20.24 -1.69
N GLU A 513 3.89 19.99 -0.40
CA GLU A 513 3.50 21.02 0.58
C GLU A 513 4.68 21.97 0.85
N PHE A 514 5.90 21.49 0.67
CA PHE A 514 7.11 22.29 0.78
C PHE A 514 7.23 23.33 -0.34
N ARG A 515 7.96 24.41 -0.04
CA ARG A 515 8.25 25.47 -1.00
C ARG A 515 9.00 24.88 -2.21
N ASN A 516 8.41 25.02 -3.39
CA ASN A 516 9.05 24.64 -4.65
C ASN A 516 8.60 25.59 -5.78
N PRO A 517 9.44 25.81 -6.80
CA PRO A 517 9.16 26.71 -7.91
C PRO A 517 8.39 26.05 -9.06
N TYR A 518 7.90 24.82 -8.90
CA TYR A 518 7.40 24.03 -10.03
C TYR A 518 5.96 24.36 -10.40
N PHE A 519 5.12 24.67 -9.40
CA PHE A 519 3.67 24.69 -9.56
C PHE A 519 3.04 25.91 -8.89
N SER A 520 1.93 26.37 -9.45
CA SER A 520 1.03 27.30 -8.77
C SER A 520 0.37 26.62 -7.55
N GLN A 521 -0.25 27.39 -6.67
CA GLN A 521 -0.94 26.83 -5.49
C GLN A 521 -2.04 25.84 -5.89
N ASP A 522 -2.82 26.14 -6.93
CA ASP A 522 -3.89 25.26 -7.43
C ASP A 522 -3.32 23.95 -8.01
N GLU A 523 -2.19 24.03 -8.73
CA GLU A 523 -1.52 22.85 -9.28
C GLU A 523 -0.91 21.97 -8.18
N LYS A 524 -0.35 22.58 -7.11
CA LYS A 524 0.12 21.86 -5.92
C LYS A 524 -1.01 21.10 -5.27
N GLN A 525 -2.16 21.75 -5.04
CA GLN A 525 -3.32 21.11 -4.43
C GLN A 525 -3.82 19.91 -5.23
N LYS A 526 -3.88 20.01 -6.57
CA LYS A 526 -4.26 18.88 -7.43
C LYS A 526 -3.30 17.70 -7.30
N ARG A 527 -1.99 17.96 -7.31
CA ARG A 527 -0.98 16.91 -7.11
C ARG A 527 -1.05 16.27 -5.72
N LEU A 528 -1.26 17.09 -4.69
CA LEU A 528 -1.45 16.61 -3.32
C LEU A 528 -2.69 15.70 -3.21
N LEU A 529 -3.78 16.05 -3.87
CA LEU A 529 -4.97 15.19 -3.93
C LEU A 529 -4.66 13.85 -4.58
N ASP A 530 -3.97 13.85 -5.72
CA ASP A 530 -3.59 12.61 -6.41
C ASP A 530 -2.65 11.75 -5.56
N ASP A 531 -1.68 12.35 -4.88
CA ASP A 531 -0.72 11.64 -4.03
C ASP A 531 -1.37 11.08 -2.76
N LYS A 532 -2.22 11.86 -2.08
CA LYS A 532 -2.98 11.38 -0.91
C LYS A 532 -4.05 10.35 -1.28
N ARG A 533 -4.67 10.46 -2.46
CA ARG A 533 -5.54 9.39 -3.00
C ARG A 533 -4.75 8.08 -3.17
N ARG A 534 -3.58 8.14 -3.81
CA ARG A 534 -2.71 6.97 -3.97
C ARG A 534 -2.25 6.42 -2.61
N HIS A 535 -1.96 7.29 -1.64
CA HIS A 535 -1.64 6.89 -0.29
C HIS A 535 -2.75 6.10 0.37
N LEU A 536 -3.98 6.62 0.33
CA LEU A 536 -5.18 5.97 0.85
C LEU A 536 -5.36 4.56 0.26
N GLN A 537 -5.25 4.44 -1.07
CA GLN A 537 -5.39 3.18 -1.79
C GLN A 537 -4.32 2.13 -1.42
N LEU A 538 -3.13 2.57 -1.00
CA LEU A 538 -1.99 1.72 -0.70
C LEU A 538 -1.74 1.51 0.80
N LEU A 539 -2.59 2.05 1.68
CA LEU A 539 -2.44 1.97 3.14
C LEU A 539 -2.23 0.52 3.63
N HIS A 540 -3.05 -0.43 3.16
CA HIS A 540 -2.93 -1.83 3.56
C HIS A 540 -1.63 -2.48 3.04
N GLU A 541 -1.21 -2.19 1.78
CA GLU A 541 0.05 -2.70 1.22
C GLU A 541 1.22 -2.24 2.08
N TYR A 542 1.15 -0.99 2.55
CA TYR A 542 2.18 -0.36 3.36
C TYR A 542 2.20 -0.86 4.80
N GLY A 543 1.05 -1.03 5.44
CA GLY A 543 0.97 -1.65 6.77
C GLY A 543 1.56 -3.05 6.78
N LYS A 544 1.22 -3.84 5.75
CA LYS A 544 1.65 -5.23 5.58
C LYS A 544 3.15 -5.36 5.30
N ASN A 545 3.70 -4.57 4.38
CA ASN A 545 5.05 -4.79 3.84
C ASN A 545 6.16 -3.94 4.46
N ARG A 546 5.97 -3.34 5.66
CA ARG A 546 6.93 -2.38 6.27
C ARG A 546 8.40 -2.81 6.26
N ALA A 547 8.67 -4.08 6.55
CA ALA A 547 10.04 -4.60 6.59
C ALA A 547 10.59 -5.03 5.21
N GLY A 548 9.78 -5.00 4.15
CA GLY A 548 10.09 -5.65 2.88
C GLY A 548 11.23 -5.01 2.10
N ALA A 549 12.14 -5.85 1.62
CA ALA A 549 13.18 -5.46 0.68
C ALA A 549 12.78 -5.73 -0.77
N PHE A 550 13.60 -5.26 -1.72
CA PHE A 550 13.41 -5.61 -3.13
C PHE A 550 13.95 -7.02 -3.42
N ASP A 551 13.36 -7.68 -4.42
CA ASP A 551 13.79 -8.99 -4.89
C ASP A 551 14.93 -8.84 -5.92
N TYR A 552 16.18 -9.03 -5.52
CA TYR A 552 17.32 -8.89 -6.43
C TYR A 552 17.41 -10.00 -7.49
N THR A 553 16.55 -11.03 -7.41
CA THR A 553 16.42 -12.08 -8.46
C THR A 553 15.50 -11.66 -9.60
N VAL A 554 14.90 -10.46 -9.50
CA VAL A 554 14.07 -9.83 -10.53
C VAL A 554 14.63 -8.45 -10.86
N SER A 555 14.44 -7.99 -12.10
CA SER A 555 14.90 -6.67 -12.54
C SER A 555 14.29 -5.54 -11.70
N SER A 556 15.13 -4.64 -11.17
CA SER A 556 14.72 -3.46 -10.42
C SER A 556 14.75 -2.17 -11.25
N TRP A 557 15.72 -2.03 -12.15
CA TRP A 557 15.90 -0.81 -12.94
C TRP A 557 14.77 -0.61 -13.97
N GLY A 558 14.14 0.57 -13.96
CA GLY A 558 12.97 0.88 -14.78
C GLY A 558 11.68 0.17 -14.36
N LYS A 559 11.68 -0.52 -13.21
CA LYS A 559 10.57 -1.32 -12.68
C LYS A 559 10.17 -0.84 -11.28
N THR A 560 9.09 -1.43 -10.75
CA THR A 560 8.52 -1.17 -9.42
C THR A 560 9.01 -2.15 -8.34
N ASN A 561 9.96 -3.02 -8.68
CA ASN A 561 10.64 -3.92 -7.73
C ASN A 561 11.60 -3.10 -6.85
N LEU A 562 11.04 -2.58 -5.77
CA LEU A 562 11.64 -1.64 -4.83
C LEU A 562 11.36 -2.12 -3.41
N SER A 563 12.25 -1.77 -2.48
CA SER A 563 11.98 -1.97 -1.05
C SER A 563 10.77 -1.15 -0.61
N PHE A 564 10.12 -1.57 0.48
CA PHE A 564 9.00 -0.81 1.04
C PHE A 564 9.40 0.62 1.37
N LEU A 565 10.55 0.81 2.04
CA LEU A 565 11.06 2.12 2.41
C LEU A 565 11.22 3.02 1.16
N GLU A 566 11.77 2.49 0.06
CA GLU A 566 11.83 3.23 -1.21
C GLU A 566 10.45 3.59 -1.75
N LYS A 567 9.51 2.64 -1.84
CA LYS A 567 8.15 2.90 -2.34
C LYS A 567 7.46 3.98 -1.52
N ARG A 568 7.61 3.89 -0.19
CA ARG A 568 7.00 4.78 0.77
C ARG A 568 7.52 6.21 0.65
N VAL A 569 8.84 6.37 0.69
CA VAL A 569 9.48 7.68 0.50
C VAL A 569 9.12 8.25 -0.87
N ARG A 570 9.14 7.43 -1.94
CA ARG A 570 8.79 7.91 -3.28
C ARG A 570 7.38 8.48 -3.38
N LEU A 571 6.41 7.82 -2.76
CA LEU A 571 5.03 8.31 -2.69
C LEU A 571 4.95 9.65 -1.93
N ILE A 572 5.53 9.73 -0.73
CA ILE A 572 5.50 10.95 0.10
C ILE A 572 6.16 12.12 -0.65
N LEU A 573 7.29 11.87 -1.31
CA LEU A 573 8.02 12.90 -2.06
C LEU A 573 7.37 13.24 -3.41
N GLY A 574 6.36 12.48 -3.86
CA GLY A 574 5.71 12.66 -5.15
C GLY A 574 6.58 12.29 -6.36
N VAL A 575 7.60 11.46 -6.18
CA VAL A 575 8.50 11.05 -7.28
C VAL A 575 8.02 9.74 -7.93
N SER A 576 8.68 9.32 -9.01
CA SER A 576 8.33 8.10 -9.75
C SER A 576 8.28 6.86 -8.85
N ASP A 577 7.29 5.99 -9.09
CA ASP A 577 7.14 4.67 -8.45
C ASP A 577 8.13 3.62 -9.01
N ARG A 578 8.91 3.99 -10.02
CA ARG A 578 9.93 3.14 -10.65
C ARG A 578 11.34 3.61 -10.31
N ARG A 579 12.30 2.66 -10.25
CA ARG A 579 13.73 2.99 -10.16
C ARG A 579 14.24 3.57 -11.48
N LEU A 580 14.24 4.89 -11.60
CA LEU A 580 14.77 5.59 -12.76
C LEU A 580 16.13 6.22 -12.44
N SER A 581 16.95 6.40 -13.48
CA SER A 581 18.16 7.22 -13.39
C SER A 581 17.77 8.68 -13.18
N THR A 582 18.39 9.31 -12.20
CA THR A 582 18.27 10.74 -11.91
C THR A 582 19.21 11.59 -12.79
N VAL A 583 20.21 10.95 -13.39
CA VAL A 583 21.24 11.58 -14.23
C VAL A 583 20.89 11.53 -15.73
N TYR A 584 20.34 10.39 -16.19
CA TYR A 584 20.00 10.17 -17.59
C TYR A 584 19.08 11.23 -18.23
N PRO A 585 18.11 11.84 -17.53
CA PRO A 585 17.31 12.93 -18.11
C PRO A 585 18.15 14.09 -18.65
N MET A 586 19.28 14.43 -18.01
CA MET A 586 20.18 15.47 -18.49
C MET A 586 20.96 15.02 -19.72
N VAL A 587 21.49 13.80 -19.69
CA VAL A 587 22.23 13.20 -20.81
C VAL A 587 21.37 13.15 -22.07
N LYS A 588 20.10 12.74 -21.93
CA LYS A 588 19.11 12.73 -23.03
C LYS A 588 18.88 14.12 -23.64
N ARG A 589 19.14 15.20 -22.89
CA ARG A 589 19.02 16.58 -23.37
C ARG A 589 20.34 17.18 -23.85
N GLY A 590 21.39 16.38 -24.00
CA GLY A 590 22.66 16.80 -24.59
C GLY A 590 23.65 17.43 -23.60
N PHE A 591 23.42 17.27 -22.29
CA PHE A 591 24.46 17.57 -21.30
C PHE A 591 25.53 16.46 -21.28
N THR A 592 26.79 16.85 -21.08
CA THR A 592 27.93 15.91 -21.08
C THR A 592 28.05 15.19 -19.75
N HIS A 593 28.60 13.96 -19.80
CA HIS A 593 28.97 13.20 -18.60
C HIS A 593 30.11 13.89 -17.85
N SER A 594 30.14 13.76 -16.52
CA SER A 594 31.22 14.35 -15.72
C SER A 594 32.51 13.53 -15.82
N GLU A 595 32.41 12.20 -15.84
CA GLU A 595 33.55 11.29 -16.08
C GLU A 595 33.46 10.67 -17.49
N GLU A 596 34.34 11.07 -18.41
CA GLU A 596 34.43 10.55 -19.79
C GLU A 596 34.71 9.03 -19.85
N THR A 597 35.23 8.46 -18.76
CA THR A 597 35.69 7.06 -18.66
C THR A 597 34.66 6.08 -18.09
N LEU A 598 33.52 6.56 -17.55
CA LEU A 598 32.49 5.71 -16.93
C LEU A 598 31.30 5.37 -17.84
N GLY A 599 31.35 5.79 -19.11
CA GLY A 599 30.27 5.63 -20.08
C GLY A 599 30.01 4.18 -20.46
N TYR A 600 28.85 3.65 -20.05
CA TYR A 600 28.10 2.74 -20.92
C TYR A 600 27.70 3.58 -22.13
N HIS A 601 28.17 3.18 -23.31
CA HIS A 601 28.05 3.92 -24.57
C HIS A 601 26.69 4.62 -24.75
N PHE A 602 26.64 5.90 -24.39
CA PHE A 602 25.75 6.90 -24.98
C PHE A 602 26.68 7.86 -25.73
N ASN A 603 26.53 7.90 -27.04
CA ASN A 603 27.54 8.33 -28.01
C ASN A 603 27.95 9.82 -27.83
N GLY A 604 29.10 10.08 -27.21
CA GLY A 604 29.67 11.41 -26.97
C GLY A 604 30.45 11.97 -28.15
N LYS A 605 29.89 11.96 -29.38
CA LYS A 605 30.58 12.49 -30.57
C LYS A 605 30.27 13.96 -30.92
N ASN A 606 29.55 14.70 -30.08
CA ASN A 606 29.22 16.12 -30.35
C ASN A 606 29.54 17.03 -29.17
N ALA A 607 30.81 17.10 -28.73
CA ALA A 607 31.27 18.29 -28.04
C ALA A 607 31.47 19.38 -29.11
N ASN A 608 30.45 20.21 -29.32
CA ASN A 608 30.61 21.37 -30.18
C ASN A 608 31.59 22.35 -29.49
N PRO A 609 32.49 23.00 -30.24
CA PRO A 609 33.31 24.07 -29.69
C PRO A 609 32.40 25.16 -29.09
N ASP A 610 32.79 25.72 -27.94
CA ASP A 610 32.01 26.76 -27.26
C ASP A 610 31.72 27.92 -28.22
N SER A 611 30.44 28.28 -28.33
CA SER A 611 30.06 29.45 -29.11
C SER A 611 30.63 30.71 -28.46
N PRO A 612 30.93 31.78 -29.22
CA PRO A 612 31.35 33.06 -28.63
C PRO A 612 30.36 33.60 -27.58
N LEU A 613 29.08 33.27 -27.73
CA LEU A 613 28.04 33.59 -26.75
C LEU A 613 28.19 32.77 -25.46
N ALA A 614 28.46 31.48 -25.57
CA ALA A 614 28.72 30.60 -24.42
C ALA A 614 29.98 31.06 -23.67
N THR A 615 31.08 31.32 -24.38
CA THR A 615 32.33 31.87 -23.79
C THR A 615 32.07 33.20 -23.08
N ALA A 616 31.33 34.13 -23.70
CA ALA A 616 30.96 35.39 -23.07
C ALA A 616 30.00 35.21 -21.90
N PHE A 617 29.04 34.29 -21.97
CA PHE A 617 28.16 33.96 -20.86
C PHE A 617 28.99 33.49 -19.65
N TYR A 618 29.95 32.58 -19.86
CA TYR A 618 30.79 32.02 -18.79
C TYR A 618 31.77 33.02 -18.17
N GLN A 619 32.44 33.85 -18.98
CA GLN A 619 33.36 34.88 -18.49
C GLN A 619 32.66 35.95 -17.64
N ASN A 620 31.37 36.21 -17.90
CA ASN A 620 30.61 37.25 -17.21
C ASN A 620 29.97 36.80 -15.90
N ILE A 621 30.01 35.51 -15.55
CA ILE A 621 29.43 34.98 -14.30
C ILE A 621 30.10 35.57 -13.07
N GLU A 622 31.39 35.88 -13.17
CA GLU A 622 32.20 36.45 -12.09
C GLU A 622 32.50 37.95 -12.27
N HIS A 623 32.37 38.50 -13.49
CA HIS A 623 32.97 39.81 -13.82
C HIS A 623 32.02 40.92 -14.29
N VAL A 624 30.77 40.65 -14.70
CA VAL A 624 29.82 41.72 -15.07
C VAL A 624 28.39 41.37 -14.67
N SER A 625 27.99 41.78 -13.47
CA SER A 625 26.58 41.77 -13.08
C SER A 625 25.84 42.95 -13.74
N TYR A 626 24.76 42.65 -14.46
CA TYR A 626 23.83 43.69 -14.95
C TYR A 626 22.96 44.28 -13.82
N ALA A 627 23.28 44.03 -12.54
CA ALA A 627 22.56 44.56 -11.39
C ALA A 627 22.36 46.10 -11.44
N GLN A 628 23.35 46.87 -11.93
CA GLN A 628 23.19 48.32 -12.09
C GLN A 628 22.08 48.72 -13.10
N PHE A 629 21.78 47.85 -14.07
CA PHE A 629 20.73 48.04 -15.06
C PHE A 629 19.40 47.40 -14.66
N SER A 630 19.35 46.66 -13.54
CA SER A 630 18.16 45.89 -13.13
C SER A 630 16.94 46.77 -12.85
N ARG A 631 17.13 48.05 -12.54
CA ARG A 631 16.06 49.05 -12.38
C ARG A 631 15.23 49.25 -13.66
N HIS A 632 15.79 48.96 -14.84
CA HIS A 632 15.12 49.10 -16.13
C HIS A 632 14.58 47.77 -16.66
N PHE A 633 14.75 46.69 -15.91
CA PHE A 633 14.30 45.36 -16.30
C PHE A 633 12.83 45.16 -15.96
N VAL A 634 12.08 44.62 -16.92
CA VAL A 634 10.64 44.37 -16.78
C VAL A 634 10.40 42.89 -16.46
N PRO A 635 9.52 42.54 -15.50
CA PRO A 635 9.15 41.16 -15.22
C PRO A 635 8.52 40.47 -16.43
N VAL A 636 8.81 39.17 -16.57
CA VAL A 636 8.19 38.33 -17.60
C VAL A 636 6.80 37.89 -17.10
N PRO A 637 5.70 38.19 -17.82
CA PRO A 637 4.39 37.69 -17.45
C PRO A 637 4.26 36.18 -17.70
N GLN A 638 3.52 35.49 -16.83
CA GLN A 638 3.23 34.07 -16.99
C GLN A 638 2.33 33.82 -18.20
N ARG A 639 2.68 32.82 -19.01
CA ARG A 639 1.92 32.36 -20.17
C ARG A 639 1.91 30.83 -20.22
N LYS A 640 0.82 30.24 -20.69
CA LYS A 640 0.75 28.81 -21.01
C LYS A 640 1.58 28.52 -22.26
N VAL A 641 2.29 27.39 -22.25
CA VAL A 641 3.18 26.95 -23.32
C VAL A 641 2.84 25.54 -23.79
N LYS A 642 3.22 25.20 -25.03
CA LYS A 642 3.07 23.84 -25.58
C LYS A 642 4.35 23.05 -25.36
N ASP A 643 4.25 21.77 -25.00
CA ASP A 643 5.39 20.92 -24.64
C ASP A 643 6.45 20.82 -25.75
N GLU A 644 6.08 20.35 -26.95
CA GLU A 644 7.02 20.12 -28.06
C GLU A 644 7.79 21.39 -28.47
N ALA A 645 7.10 22.53 -28.55
CA ALA A 645 7.72 23.81 -28.88
C ALA A 645 8.68 24.29 -27.78
N SER A 646 8.43 23.93 -26.53
CA SER A 646 9.28 24.31 -25.40
C SER A 646 10.65 23.65 -25.48
N TRP A 647 10.71 22.37 -25.85
CA TRP A 647 11.97 21.65 -26.01
C TRP A 647 12.83 22.15 -27.16
N LYS A 648 12.23 22.63 -28.27
CA LYS A 648 12.98 23.27 -29.37
C LYS A 648 13.69 24.53 -28.89
N THR A 649 13.00 25.39 -28.15
CA THR A 649 13.58 26.59 -27.53
C THR A 649 14.66 26.23 -26.51
N PHE A 650 14.43 25.21 -25.68
CA PHE A 650 15.42 24.73 -24.71
C PHE A 650 16.70 24.27 -25.39
N HIS A 651 16.62 23.44 -26.43
CA HIS A 651 17.80 22.96 -27.14
C HIS A 651 18.56 24.09 -27.84
N TYR A 652 17.86 25.06 -28.42
CA TYR A 652 18.49 26.25 -29.00
C TYR A 652 19.28 27.04 -27.95
N VAL A 653 18.64 27.35 -26.81
CA VAL A 653 19.28 28.09 -25.71
C VAL A 653 20.43 27.27 -25.11
N GLN A 654 20.26 25.96 -24.97
CA GLN A 654 21.29 25.07 -24.45
C GLN A 654 22.53 25.10 -25.35
N GLN A 655 22.38 24.99 -26.67
CA GLN A 655 23.50 25.08 -27.62
C GLN A 655 24.17 26.47 -27.61
N CYS A 656 23.39 27.54 -27.41
CA CYS A 656 23.90 28.90 -27.45
C CYS A 656 24.55 29.36 -26.12
N ALA A 657 24.02 28.94 -24.97
CA ALA A 657 24.35 29.51 -23.66
C ALA A 657 24.71 28.47 -22.56
N PHE A 658 24.25 27.21 -22.66
CA PHE A 658 24.43 26.22 -21.58
C PHE A 658 25.26 24.98 -21.96
N GLY A 659 25.90 24.97 -23.13
CA GLY A 659 26.46 23.77 -23.77
C GLY A 659 27.58 23.05 -23.01
N ASN A 660 28.39 23.76 -22.20
CA ASN A 660 29.64 23.23 -21.64
C ASN A 660 29.83 23.46 -20.12
N LEU A 661 28.75 23.49 -19.34
CA LEU A 661 28.85 23.85 -17.92
C LEU A 661 29.01 22.64 -17.00
N LYS A 662 30.23 22.32 -16.55
CA LYS A 662 30.43 21.37 -15.43
C LYS A 662 30.07 21.95 -14.05
N ASN A 663 30.07 23.28 -13.87
CA ASN A 663 29.98 23.93 -12.55
C ASN A 663 28.74 24.81 -12.30
N LEU A 664 27.86 25.00 -13.28
CA LEU A 664 26.72 25.95 -13.20
C LEU A 664 25.35 25.32 -13.50
N GLN A 665 25.33 24.03 -13.84
CA GLN A 665 24.10 23.28 -14.08
C GLN A 665 23.15 23.35 -12.87
N ASP A 666 23.67 23.15 -11.66
CA ASP A 666 22.85 23.19 -10.46
C ASP A 666 22.15 24.54 -10.25
N LEU A 667 22.87 25.65 -10.46
CA LEU A 667 22.32 27.02 -10.29
C LEU A 667 21.21 27.30 -11.31
N LEU A 668 21.38 26.84 -12.55
CA LEU A 668 20.34 26.92 -13.58
C LEU A 668 19.09 26.13 -13.14
N PHE A 669 19.26 24.92 -12.62
CA PHE A 669 18.13 24.08 -12.19
C PHE A 669 17.40 24.64 -10.97
N GLN A 670 18.11 25.33 -10.08
CA GLN A 670 17.51 26.05 -8.95
C GLN A 670 16.75 27.29 -9.39
N CYS A 671 17.44 28.19 -10.09
CA CYS A 671 16.93 29.54 -10.36
C CYS A 671 16.02 29.55 -11.59
N GLY A 672 16.39 28.85 -12.66
CA GLY A 672 15.66 28.83 -13.92
C GLY A 672 14.29 28.14 -13.85
N ALA A 673 14.00 27.41 -12.77
CA ALA A 673 12.66 26.86 -12.54
C ALA A 673 11.64 27.93 -12.11
N ASN A 674 12.07 29.13 -11.69
CA ASN A 674 11.20 30.21 -11.28
C ASN A 674 11.17 31.34 -12.32
N LEU A 675 9.97 31.76 -12.74
CA LEU A 675 9.79 32.88 -13.69
C LEU A 675 10.28 34.21 -13.11
N ASP A 676 10.25 34.36 -11.77
CA ASP A 676 10.69 35.59 -11.10
C ASP A 676 12.17 35.89 -11.35
N ASN A 677 12.95 34.86 -11.71
CA ASN A 677 14.36 34.99 -12.06
C ASN A 677 14.56 35.36 -13.53
N TYR A 678 13.51 35.64 -14.31
CA TYR A 678 13.63 36.10 -15.69
C TYR A 678 13.18 37.55 -15.84
N ARG A 679 13.93 38.31 -16.62
CA ARG A 679 13.65 39.72 -16.90
C ARG A 679 13.91 40.09 -18.35
N LEU A 680 13.20 41.10 -18.82
CA LEU A 680 13.42 41.70 -20.14
C LEU A 680 14.08 43.07 -19.99
N GLY A 681 15.14 43.31 -20.75
CA GLY A 681 15.85 44.58 -20.77
C GLY A 681 16.26 44.99 -22.19
N GLN A 682 16.79 46.20 -22.33
CA GLN A 682 17.40 46.70 -23.57
C GLN A 682 18.72 47.39 -23.20
N VAL A 683 19.78 46.61 -22.99
CA VAL A 683 21.07 47.12 -22.50
C VAL A 683 22.04 47.33 -23.67
N LYS A 684 22.29 46.30 -24.49
CA LYS A 684 23.26 46.41 -25.60
C LYS A 684 22.62 46.96 -26.86
N ASN A 685 21.39 46.55 -27.17
CA ASN A 685 20.69 46.97 -28.39
C ASN A 685 19.30 47.54 -28.09
N LYS A 686 19.13 48.86 -28.23
CA LYS A 686 17.83 49.55 -28.04
C LYS A 686 16.72 49.08 -29.00
N LYS A 687 17.07 48.42 -30.12
CA LYS A 687 16.10 47.91 -31.12
C LYS A 687 15.64 46.47 -30.87
N GLN A 688 16.27 45.74 -29.95
CA GLN A 688 15.91 44.36 -29.62
C GLN A 688 15.57 44.24 -28.14
N LEU A 689 14.79 43.22 -27.78
CA LEU A 689 14.50 42.88 -26.39
C LEU A 689 15.42 41.75 -25.94
N GLU A 690 16.17 41.99 -24.89
CA GLU A 690 17.15 41.07 -24.34
C GLU A 690 16.53 40.35 -23.13
N LEU A 691 16.63 39.02 -23.12
CA LEU A 691 16.19 38.18 -22.02
C LEU A 691 17.36 37.92 -21.08
N PHE A 692 17.14 38.19 -19.79
CA PHE A 692 18.10 37.96 -18.72
C PHE A 692 17.56 36.92 -17.74
N ILE A 693 18.47 36.15 -17.13
CA ILE A 693 18.19 35.23 -16.03
C ILE A 693 19.04 35.60 -14.81
N ASN A 694 18.45 35.62 -13.63
CA ASN A 694 19.16 35.79 -12.38
C ASN A 694 19.60 34.43 -11.84
N LEU A 695 20.91 34.18 -11.80
CA LEU A 695 21.49 33.00 -11.16
C LEU A 695 22.14 33.45 -9.85
N CYS A 696 21.32 33.71 -8.82
CA CYS A 696 21.81 34.15 -7.52
C CYS A 696 22.82 33.16 -6.95
N SER A 697 24.05 33.61 -6.77
CA SER A 697 25.01 32.98 -5.86
C SER A 697 25.06 33.86 -4.61
N SER A 698 24.85 33.30 -3.42
CA SER A 698 25.05 34.00 -2.13
C SER A 698 24.23 35.28 -1.89
N GLY A 699 22.97 35.35 -2.37
CA GLY A 699 22.05 36.45 -2.02
C GLY A 699 22.27 37.77 -2.76
N GLN A 700 23.22 37.84 -3.69
CA GLN A 700 23.43 38.98 -4.58
C GLN A 700 22.79 38.73 -5.95
N GLU A 701 22.19 39.78 -6.53
CA GLU A 701 21.62 39.71 -7.88
C GLU A 701 22.74 39.49 -8.92
N ASN A 702 22.63 38.40 -9.68
CA ASN A 702 23.53 38.08 -10.79
C ASN A 702 22.72 37.84 -12.07
N TRP A 703 22.33 38.95 -12.70
CA TRP A 703 21.59 38.93 -13.96
C TRP A 703 22.53 38.64 -15.13
N LEU A 704 22.29 37.53 -15.83
CA LEU A 704 23.05 37.08 -16.99
C LEU A 704 22.21 37.18 -18.25
N TYR A 705 22.82 37.69 -19.33
CA TYR A 705 22.20 37.77 -20.64
C TYR A 705 22.06 36.37 -21.27
N LEU A 706 20.85 36.01 -21.74
CA LEU A 706 20.60 34.76 -22.46
C LEU A 706 20.57 34.96 -23.97
N LEU A 707 19.57 35.71 -24.46
CA LEU A 707 19.27 35.86 -25.89
C LEU A 707 18.55 37.18 -26.15
N SER A 708 18.53 37.61 -27.42
CA SER A 708 17.74 38.76 -27.88
C SER A 708 16.63 38.34 -28.84
N PHE A 709 15.53 39.07 -28.83
CA PHE A 709 14.32 38.80 -29.59
C PHE A 709 13.83 40.07 -30.30
N LYS A 710 13.15 39.88 -31.44
CA LYS A 710 12.56 40.98 -32.22
C LYS A 710 11.27 41.49 -31.59
N SER A 711 10.53 40.63 -30.90
CA SER A 711 9.24 40.98 -30.29
C SER A 711 9.18 40.60 -28.80
N LYS A 712 8.44 41.41 -28.03
CA LYS A 712 8.17 41.12 -26.60
C LYS A 712 7.45 39.78 -26.44
N LYS A 713 6.56 39.44 -27.37
CA LYS A 713 5.79 38.18 -27.35
C LYS A 713 6.72 36.96 -27.44
N GLU A 714 7.71 37.00 -28.33
CA GLU A 714 8.71 35.93 -28.46
C GLU A 714 9.56 35.79 -27.20
N ALA A 715 10.07 36.88 -26.65
CA ALA A 715 10.91 36.86 -25.44
C ALA A 715 10.16 36.29 -24.23
N VAL A 716 8.90 36.71 -24.04
CA VAL A 716 8.02 36.19 -22.98
C VAL A 716 7.72 34.70 -23.18
N LEU A 717 7.47 34.28 -24.42
CA LEU A 717 7.21 32.89 -24.74
C LEU A 717 8.45 32.03 -24.45
N ALA A 718 9.63 32.47 -24.88
CA ALA A 718 10.88 31.75 -24.67
C ALA A 718 11.21 31.56 -23.19
N ALA A 719 11.02 32.59 -22.37
CA ALA A 719 11.22 32.50 -20.92
C ALA A 719 10.27 31.49 -20.26
N ASN A 720 8.97 31.51 -20.61
CA ASN A 720 8.00 30.54 -20.08
C ASN A 720 8.29 29.10 -20.57
N GLN A 721 8.77 28.93 -21.80
CA GLN A 721 9.19 27.64 -22.37
C GLN A 721 10.43 27.09 -21.66
N LEU A 722 11.43 27.94 -21.40
CA LEU A 722 12.62 27.57 -20.64
C LEU A 722 12.28 27.15 -19.22
N ARG A 723 11.49 27.96 -18.51
CA ARG A 723 11.00 27.62 -17.17
C ARG A 723 10.32 26.25 -17.16
N TYR A 724 9.38 26.03 -18.09
CA TYR A 724 8.66 24.76 -18.22
C TYR A 724 9.62 23.58 -18.41
N CYS A 725 10.58 23.66 -19.34
CA CYS A 725 11.56 22.60 -19.56
C CYS A 725 12.44 22.33 -18.34
N ILE A 726 12.87 23.37 -17.62
CA ILE A 726 13.69 23.24 -16.40
C ILE A 726 12.87 22.61 -15.26
N GLN A 727 11.60 23.00 -15.09
CA GLN A 727 10.70 22.37 -14.11
C GLN A 727 10.51 20.87 -14.42
N HIS A 728 10.26 20.51 -15.68
CA HIS A 728 10.15 19.11 -16.10
C HIS A 728 11.44 18.33 -15.90
N LEU A 729 12.60 18.94 -16.19
CA LEU A 729 13.90 18.31 -15.92
C LEU A 729 14.06 18.04 -14.44
N ASN A 730 13.86 19.06 -13.59
CA ASN A 730 13.96 18.92 -12.14
C ASN A 730 13.15 17.72 -11.63
N MET A 731 11.88 17.64 -11.97
CA MET A 731 11.03 16.52 -11.55
C MET A 731 11.52 15.16 -12.06
N SER A 732 12.05 15.10 -13.29
CA SER A 732 12.56 13.84 -13.87
C SER A 732 13.89 13.39 -13.27
N MET A 733 14.65 14.34 -12.68
CA MET A 733 15.93 14.11 -12.02
C MET A 733 15.76 13.83 -10.52
N GLU A 734 14.56 13.96 -9.97
CA GLU A 734 14.28 13.64 -8.57
C GLU A 734 13.98 12.15 -8.40
N GLY A 735 14.60 11.53 -7.40
CA GLY A 735 14.48 10.10 -7.15
C GLY A 735 15.19 9.66 -5.88
N VAL A 736 15.00 8.39 -5.51
CA VAL A 736 15.56 7.79 -4.28
C VAL A 736 16.15 6.43 -4.61
N HIS A 737 17.40 6.19 -4.25
CA HIS A 737 18.02 4.88 -4.36
C HIS A 737 18.34 4.33 -2.97
N LEU A 738 18.08 3.04 -2.75
CA LEU A 738 18.43 2.36 -1.51
C LEU A 738 19.36 1.18 -1.82
N ILE A 739 20.41 1.04 -1.01
CA ILE A 739 21.35 -0.06 -1.09
C ILE A 739 21.53 -0.71 0.29
N GLU A 740 21.38 -2.02 0.33
CA GLU A 740 21.59 -2.84 1.52
C GLU A 740 23.03 -3.32 1.54
N HIS A 741 23.75 -3.05 2.63
CA HIS A 741 25.18 -3.32 2.68
C HIS A 741 25.49 -4.82 2.81
N ASN A 742 24.60 -5.61 3.42
CA ASN A 742 24.74 -7.06 3.53
C ASN A 742 24.80 -7.74 2.16
N LEU A 743 24.07 -7.22 1.17
CA LEU A 743 24.09 -7.74 -0.21
C LEU A 743 25.43 -7.50 -0.94
N LEU A 744 26.27 -6.61 -0.39
CA LEU A 744 27.60 -6.28 -0.93
C LEU A 744 28.72 -7.17 -0.37
N LEU A 745 28.39 -8.14 0.50
CA LEU A 745 29.37 -9.13 0.94
C LEU A 745 30.03 -9.84 -0.25
N PRO A 746 31.33 -10.16 -0.16
CA PRO A 746 31.99 -10.99 -1.16
C PRO A 746 31.26 -12.32 -1.35
N LEU A 747 31.24 -12.81 -2.58
CA LEU A 747 30.67 -14.09 -2.96
C LEU A 747 31.78 -15.08 -3.32
N ASP A 748 31.62 -16.34 -2.92
CA ASP A 748 32.47 -17.44 -3.34
C ASP A 748 32.17 -17.88 -4.80
N ARG A 749 32.90 -18.90 -5.29
CA ARG A 749 32.69 -19.49 -6.61
C ARG A 749 31.28 -20.10 -6.83
N HIS A 750 30.56 -20.37 -5.75
CA HIS A 750 29.19 -20.91 -5.75
C HIS A 750 28.14 -19.82 -5.51
N LEU A 751 28.52 -18.54 -5.59
CA LEU A 751 27.67 -17.36 -5.39
C LEU A 751 27.12 -17.23 -3.96
N ARG A 752 27.81 -17.79 -2.97
CA ARG A 752 27.44 -17.70 -1.55
C ARG A 752 28.26 -16.62 -0.84
N PRO A 753 27.67 -15.83 0.08
CA PRO A 753 28.41 -14.87 0.88
C PRO A 753 29.60 -15.49 1.62
N THR A 754 30.76 -14.84 1.60
CA THR A 754 32.01 -15.28 2.25
C THR A 754 32.74 -14.10 2.89
N LEU A 755 33.59 -14.41 3.87
CA LEU A 755 34.50 -13.45 4.52
C LEU A 755 35.93 -13.52 3.97
N GLU A 756 36.17 -14.37 2.98
CA GLU A 756 37.47 -14.50 2.31
C GLU A 756 38.00 -13.15 1.84
N GLY A 757 39.24 -12.83 2.21
CA GLY A 757 39.92 -11.58 1.85
C GLY A 757 39.41 -10.31 2.54
N LEU A 758 38.34 -10.36 3.32
CA LEU A 758 37.69 -9.18 3.91
C LEU A 758 38.48 -8.59 5.10
N ALA A 759 38.80 -7.31 5.05
CA ALA A 759 39.57 -6.62 6.10
C ALA A 759 38.71 -6.14 7.28
N HIS A 760 37.50 -5.64 7.02
CA HIS A 760 36.60 -5.11 8.05
C HIS A 760 35.14 -5.46 7.74
N ILE A 761 34.46 -6.09 8.70
CA ILE A 761 33.07 -6.55 8.58
C ILE A 761 32.02 -5.46 8.84
N LYS A 762 32.37 -4.43 9.63
CA LYS A 762 31.45 -3.36 10.08
C LYS A 762 30.75 -2.65 8.92
N ALA A 763 31.37 -2.60 7.74
CA ALA A 763 30.83 -1.99 6.54
C ALA A 763 29.61 -2.72 5.95
N TYR A 764 29.34 -3.96 6.37
CA TYR A 764 28.38 -4.87 5.73
C TYR A 764 27.19 -5.25 6.62
N THR A 765 27.28 -5.01 7.92
CA THR A 765 26.31 -5.49 8.92
C THR A 765 25.32 -4.40 9.33
N ASN A 766 24.02 -4.72 9.31
CA ASN A 766 22.91 -3.87 9.78
C ASN A 766 22.96 -2.42 9.24
N GLN A 767 23.38 -2.25 7.99
CA GLN A 767 23.53 -0.93 7.37
C GLN A 767 22.78 -0.85 6.05
N VAL A 768 22.06 0.24 5.89
CA VAL A 768 21.38 0.62 4.66
C VAL A 768 21.76 2.04 4.32
N SER A 769 22.08 2.28 3.05
CA SER A 769 22.34 3.63 2.55
C SER A 769 21.21 4.05 1.61
N VAL A 770 20.64 5.23 1.87
CA VAL A 770 19.68 5.91 1.01
C VAL A 770 20.40 7.07 0.33
N LEU A 771 20.33 7.12 -1.00
CA LEU A 771 21.04 8.09 -1.83
C LEU A 771 20.04 8.91 -2.63
N LEU A 772 20.13 10.24 -2.50
CA LEU A 772 19.26 11.22 -3.15
C LEU A 772 20.11 12.24 -3.93
N PRO A 773 19.61 12.76 -5.07
CA PRO A 773 20.28 13.81 -5.82
C PRO A 773 20.19 15.15 -5.08
N ALA A 774 21.20 16.01 -5.15
CA ALA A 774 21.29 17.26 -4.38
C ALA A 774 21.30 18.53 -5.25
N TRP A 775 20.79 18.48 -6.48
CA TRP A 775 20.92 19.57 -7.46
C TRP A 775 19.60 20.12 -8.03
N SER A 776 18.46 19.44 -7.85
CA SER A 776 17.18 20.01 -8.28
C SER A 776 16.77 21.18 -7.36
N ALA A 777 15.91 22.07 -7.85
CA ALA A 777 15.46 23.22 -7.06
C ALA A 777 14.85 22.84 -5.69
N ARG A 778 14.15 21.70 -5.61
CA ARG A 778 13.52 21.21 -4.37
C ARG A 778 14.48 20.36 -3.54
N PHE A 779 15.24 19.46 -4.16
CA PHE A 779 16.11 18.53 -3.43
C PHE A 779 17.39 19.18 -2.88
N ARG A 780 17.74 20.38 -3.33
CA ARG A 780 18.83 21.17 -2.73
C ARG A 780 18.38 22.03 -1.56
N ASP A 781 17.09 22.24 -1.37
CA ASP A 781 16.54 23.02 -0.26
C ASP A 781 16.82 22.32 1.09
N ILE A 782 17.45 23.02 2.03
CA ILE A 782 17.95 22.42 3.28
C ILE A 782 16.80 21.95 4.17
N ASP A 783 15.72 22.74 4.26
CA ASP A 783 14.55 22.39 5.06
C ASP A 783 13.86 21.14 4.48
N PHE A 784 13.77 21.06 3.15
CA PHE A 784 13.31 19.86 2.47
C PHE A 784 14.21 18.65 2.73
N GLN A 785 15.54 18.82 2.72
CA GLN A 785 16.49 17.73 3.01
C GLN A 785 16.34 17.19 4.44
N HIS A 786 16.19 18.07 5.44
CA HIS A 786 15.94 17.67 6.83
C HIS A 786 14.62 16.90 6.95
N TYR A 787 13.56 17.43 6.36
CA TYR A 787 12.25 16.77 6.32
C TYR A 787 12.32 15.36 5.71
N VAL A 788 12.98 15.20 4.55
CA VAL A 788 13.16 13.88 3.93
C VAL A 788 13.97 12.95 4.82
N GLY A 789 14.98 13.49 5.51
CA GLY A 789 15.77 12.77 6.50
C GLY A 789 14.92 12.18 7.62
N ASP A 790 14.07 13.00 8.23
CA ASP A 790 13.18 12.59 9.31
C ASP A 790 12.19 11.50 8.86
N ILE A 791 11.58 11.68 7.69
CA ILE A 791 10.65 10.68 7.12
C ILE A 791 11.33 9.34 6.86
N ILE A 792 12.55 9.35 6.31
CA ILE A 792 13.32 8.12 6.07
C ILE A 792 13.59 7.40 7.40
N LEU A 793 13.97 8.13 8.45
CA LEU A 793 14.27 7.55 9.76
C LEU A 793 13.00 7.04 10.47
N GLN A 794 11.88 7.74 10.34
CA GLN A 794 10.59 7.32 10.91
C GLN A 794 10.03 6.05 10.28
N GLU A 795 10.21 5.88 8.96
CA GLU A 795 9.69 4.71 8.23
C GLU A 795 10.69 3.53 8.18
N ALA A 796 11.94 3.72 8.62
CA ALA A 796 12.96 2.70 8.58
C ALA A 796 12.81 1.64 9.69
N PRO A 797 13.19 0.37 9.44
CA PRO A 797 13.26 -0.63 10.49
C PRO A 797 14.27 -0.24 11.59
N ALA A 798 13.83 -0.26 12.85
CA ALA A 798 14.60 0.25 13.99
C ALA A 798 15.95 -0.45 14.23
N HIS A 799 16.12 -1.70 13.77
CA HIS A 799 17.36 -2.46 13.93
C HIS A 799 18.42 -2.16 12.85
N LEU A 800 18.08 -1.37 11.83
CA LEU A 800 18.98 -0.99 10.73
C LEU A 800 19.56 0.40 10.95
N TYR A 801 20.87 0.53 10.79
CA TYR A 801 21.54 1.81 10.75
C TYR A 801 21.38 2.43 9.36
N ILE A 802 20.55 3.47 9.27
CA ILE A 802 20.27 4.17 8.02
C ILE A 802 21.26 5.32 7.82
N ARG A 803 21.89 5.35 6.65
CA ARG A 803 22.73 6.46 6.21
C ARG A 803 22.08 7.18 5.05
N ILE A 804 21.99 8.50 5.13
CA ILE A 804 21.35 9.32 4.10
C ILE A 804 22.43 10.15 3.41
N TYR A 805 22.53 10.01 2.09
CA TYR A 805 23.51 10.73 1.27
C TYR A 805 22.82 11.61 0.24
N TRP A 806 23.04 12.91 0.36
CA TRP A 806 22.72 13.88 -0.68
C TRP A 806 23.93 14.03 -1.62
N LEU A 807 23.78 13.56 -2.86
CA LEU A 807 24.86 13.48 -3.84
C LEU A 807 24.74 14.56 -4.91
N GLY A 808 25.84 15.23 -5.21
CA GLY A 808 25.95 16.09 -6.40
C GLY A 808 25.95 15.26 -7.70
N TYR A 809 25.74 15.92 -8.85
CA TYR A 809 25.57 15.27 -10.16
C TYR A 809 26.65 14.22 -10.48
N ALA A 810 27.93 14.63 -10.47
CA ALA A 810 29.05 13.74 -10.78
C ALA A 810 29.14 12.52 -9.85
N GLN A 811 28.72 12.68 -8.60
CA GLN A 811 28.77 11.63 -7.59
C GLN A 811 27.64 10.63 -7.82
N MET A 812 26.44 11.13 -8.12
CA MET A 812 25.29 10.29 -8.43
C MET A 812 25.49 9.55 -9.76
N GLU A 813 26.08 10.18 -10.77
CA GLU A 813 26.43 9.52 -12.04
C GLU A 813 27.31 8.29 -11.80
N LYS A 814 28.39 8.47 -11.03
CA LYS A 814 29.29 7.38 -10.65
C LYS A 814 28.56 6.27 -9.87
N PHE A 815 27.72 6.65 -8.92
CA PHE A 815 26.93 5.71 -8.13
C PHE A 815 25.94 4.92 -8.99
N GLU A 816 25.10 5.58 -9.79
CA GLU A 816 24.06 4.94 -10.60
C GLU A 816 24.65 3.97 -11.60
N VAL A 817 25.80 4.30 -12.22
CA VAL A 817 26.52 3.38 -13.10
C VAL A 817 26.94 2.13 -12.31
N LEU A 818 27.64 2.29 -11.19
CA LEU A 818 28.07 1.14 -10.38
C LEU A 818 26.89 0.30 -9.90
N PHE A 819 25.84 0.94 -9.41
CA PHE A 819 24.70 0.30 -8.79
C PHE A 819 23.82 -0.43 -9.82
N LYS A 820 23.53 0.18 -10.97
CA LYS A 820 22.80 -0.47 -12.05
C LYS A 820 23.53 -1.72 -12.53
N ASN A 821 24.84 -1.62 -12.77
CA ASN A 821 25.63 -2.77 -13.21
C ASN A 821 25.69 -3.86 -12.16
N TRP A 822 25.78 -3.49 -10.89
CA TRP A 822 25.72 -4.45 -9.80
C TRP A 822 24.36 -5.16 -9.78
N CYS A 823 23.25 -4.45 -9.93
CA CYS A 823 21.91 -5.04 -10.02
C CYS A 823 21.80 -6.00 -11.22
N ASP A 824 22.26 -5.60 -12.40
CA ASP A 824 22.21 -6.41 -13.62
C ASP A 824 23.05 -7.70 -13.47
N GLU A 825 24.25 -7.61 -12.89
CA GLU A 825 25.10 -8.79 -12.64
C GLU A 825 24.55 -9.70 -11.53
N LYS A 826 23.98 -9.13 -10.46
CA LYS A 826 23.34 -9.89 -9.38
C LYS A 826 22.11 -10.63 -9.89
N LEU A 827 21.31 -10.01 -10.75
CA LEU A 827 20.17 -10.63 -11.43
C LEU A 827 20.61 -11.83 -12.29
N LEU A 828 21.69 -11.67 -13.06
CA LEU A 828 22.22 -12.74 -13.91
C LEU A 828 22.79 -13.89 -13.07
N SER A 829 23.41 -13.60 -11.93
CA SER A 829 24.01 -14.59 -11.02
C SER A 829 24.94 -15.58 -11.74
N LYS A 830 25.89 -15.05 -12.53
CA LYS A 830 26.84 -15.86 -13.34
C LYS A 830 28.30 -15.65 -13.00
N ASN A 831 28.71 -14.43 -12.67
CA ASN A 831 30.12 -14.06 -12.54
C ASN A 831 30.41 -13.46 -11.15
N PRO A 832 30.81 -14.28 -10.16
CA PRO A 832 31.09 -13.81 -8.81
C PRO A 832 32.22 -12.78 -8.76
N ASP A 833 33.26 -12.90 -9.58
CA ASP A 833 34.39 -11.95 -9.60
C ASP A 833 33.95 -10.54 -10.04
N LYS A 834 33.09 -10.47 -11.06
CA LYS A 834 32.53 -9.20 -11.54
C LYS A 834 31.62 -8.56 -10.49
N ILE A 835 30.77 -9.36 -9.83
CA ILE A 835 29.92 -8.90 -8.73
C ILE A 835 30.79 -8.39 -7.58
N ASN A 836 31.78 -9.16 -7.13
CA ASN A 836 32.70 -8.79 -6.05
C ASN A 836 33.48 -7.50 -6.35
N ARG A 837 33.90 -7.30 -7.61
CA ARG A 837 34.54 -6.06 -8.05
C ARG A 837 33.60 -4.86 -7.96
N LEU A 838 32.34 -5.02 -8.39
CA LEU A 838 31.32 -3.96 -8.30
C LEU A 838 30.95 -3.66 -6.84
N SER A 839 30.74 -4.70 -6.01
CA SER A 839 30.51 -4.56 -4.57
C SER A 839 31.63 -3.80 -3.88
N ARG A 840 32.91 -4.14 -4.14
CA ARG A 840 34.06 -3.39 -3.60
C ARG A 840 34.07 -1.92 -4.02
N LYS A 841 33.75 -1.62 -5.29
CA LYS A 841 33.66 -0.24 -5.77
C LYS A 841 32.52 0.54 -5.12
N LEU A 842 31.36 -0.08 -4.91
CA LEU A 842 30.21 0.51 -4.22
C LEU A 842 30.53 0.78 -2.74
N VAL A 843 31.07 -0.21 -2.02
CA VAL A 843 31.48 -0.04 -0.62
C VAL A 843 32.55 1.05 -0.52
N GLY A 844 33.56 1.05 -1.39
CA GLY A 844 34.58 2.10 -1.42
C GLY A 844 33.99 3.50 -1.68
N PHE A 845 33.00 3.60 -2.58
CA PHE A 845 32.27 4.85 -2.84
C PHE A 845 31.55 5.36 -1.58
N LEU A 846 30.85 4.48 -0.86
CA LEU A 846 30.11 4.81 0.35
C LEU A 846 31.06 5.16 1.52
N MET A 847 32.07 4.33 1.78
CA MET A 847 33.02 4.49 2.90
C MET A 847 33.90 5.74 2.79
N ASN A 848 34.31 6.12 1.58
CA ASN A 848 35.10 7.34 1.37
C ASN A 848 34.32 8.61 1.74
N ARG A 849 32.99 8.54 1.77
CA ARG A 849 32.12 9.65 2.17
C ARG A 849 32.01 9.76 3.69
N GLU A 850 32.05 8.64 4.39
CA GLU A 850 32.04 8.60 5.85
C GLU A 850 33.19 9.40 6.44
N LYS A 851 34.40 9.21 5.90
CA LYS A 851 35.60 9.95 6.33
C LYS A 851 35.55 11.46 6.08
N LYS A 852 34.69 11.92 5.16
CA LYS A 852 34.50 13.35 4.85
C LYS A 852 33.34 13.99 5.59
N ALA A 853 32.48 13.19 6.24
CA ALA A 853 31.28 13.65 6.95
C ALA A 853 31.48 13.77 8.47
N THR A 854 32.58 13.25 9.01
CA THR A 854 33.05 13.60 10.36
C THR A 854 33.81 14.93 10.30
N PRO A 855 33.38 15.98 11.03
CA PRO A 855 34.09 17.26 11.11
C PRO A 855 35.48 17.11 11.75
#